data_AF-A0A9E0HEQ3-F1
#
_entry.id   AF-A0A9E0HEQ3-F1
#
_cell.length_a   1.000
_cell.length_b   1.000
_cell.length_c   1.000
_cell.angle_alpha   90.00
_cell.angle_beta   90.00
_cell.angle_gamma   90.00
#
_symmetry.space_group_name_H-M   'P 1'
#
loop_
_entity.id
_entity.type
_entity.pdbx_description
1 polymer ?
#
loop_
_entity_poly.entity_id
_entity_poly.type
_entity_poly.pdbx_seq_one_letter_code
_entity_poly.pdbx_strand_id
1 'polypeptide(L)'
;MQRRAASAPATAPAASTTAADAGGDPFGLHLLPTASGGAAVVQRQAHVGWAGAGGMNRGEATIGADGRAAAQGVRRVPLEGLTTVAAERGQGRAIVLIPPSVAAAPANATIDALVHLHGNGAARYDDHGHAPMDVRIYHLEQQLMASQRLIGILPQSNNPGSDGQFGPRGGFHPGDLVAEVFEVLRARQPPALPANVQRGQLTLSAHSGGGTELRRQMARELDASGGDAPALPGDAINHVMLFDCINSSAPRHHGDDTDGYVGPNGIFWRWTRHRLERDLAALAGRSEAERLAYLATSTRLIGTSSNDSDPADPGAYPRRCRKLQRLIDQWFDGHATAFPRGGGTGAPTVGDLWHDNYVATLRAGGEHVEVLAHRDNFARALAHLPGQGTATTATSAATTATAATATTATATATNTATTATTTTTTTTTTTDATTATATTPPAHEGHAEPTAHESPRAATRGVRDRPFAAADMDDRAGSPEEADFIREVYQAQLGGMNLRRFHPAVDPSELTTVEGVRVREVIAADLSALLAAARAALEAAQGDAAAADHAAAARTRSVGVHNGYRDMVTERVAWMDTMRGHLARTAAHRATLDDGPFGAAAHREALRFMRGAKAVPGFSNHSQGLAVDFKTTVDGHGLGPSTSQRPAWRRAWFYEWLRAHAGSFHFRPIATEEWHYDHREGGAGLPSHDH
;
A
#
# COMPACT_ATOMS: atom_id res chain seq x y z
N MET A 1 10.22 -57.93 -36.36
CA MET A 1 10.69 -58.25 -35.00
C MET A 1 10.43 -57.04 -34.11
N GLN A 2 9.19 -56.75 -33.69
CA GLN A 2 8.51 -57.27 -32.48
C GLN A 2 9.40 -57.43 -31.23
N ARG A 3 9.19 -56.55 -30.24
CA ARG A 3 8.86 -56.90 -28.83
C ARG A 3 8.36 -55.65 -28.09
N ARG A 4 7.04 -55.60 -27.86
CA ARG A 4 6.37 -54.83 -26.80
C ARG A 4 6.35 -55.73 -25.55
N ALA A 5 6.63 -55.17 -24.38
CA ALA A 5 6.37 -55.81 -23.09
C ALA A 5 5.02 -55.30 -22.56
N ALA A 6 4.17 -56.23 -22.14
CA ALA A 6 2.85 -56.01 -21.56
C ALA A 6 2.94 -56.03 -20.03
N SER A 7 2.26 -55.10 -19.36
CA SER A 7 2.01 -55.15 -17.92
C SER A 7 0.57 -55.56 -17.64
N ALA A 8 0.40 -56.51 -16.72
CA ALA A 8 -0.85 -57.13 -16.31
C ALA A 8 -1.70 -56.22 -15.38
N PRO A 9 -3.02 -56.44 -15.28
CA PRO A 9 -3.90 -55.66 -14.42
C PRO A 9 -3.98 -56.24 -12.99
N ALA A 10 -3.99 -55.34 -12.00
CA ALA A 10 -4.16 -55.67 -10.59
C ALA A 10 -5.65 -55.84 -10.22
N THR A 11 -5.93 -56.92 -9.49
CA THR A 11 -7.23 -57.29 -8.90
C THR A 11 -7.60 -56.41 -7.70
N ALA A 12 -8.86 -55.98 -7.64
CA ALA A 12 -9.47 -55.27 -6.50
C ALA A 12 -9.91 -56.24 -5.39
N PRO A 13 -9.82 -55.87 -4.10
CA PRO A 13 -10.38 -56.66 -3.01
C PRO A 13 -11.84 -56.27 -2.71
N ALA A 14 -12.60 -57.27 -2.28
CA ALA A 14 -14.03 -57.25 -1.98
C ALA A 14 -14.39 -56.41 -0.74
N ALA A 15 -15.54 -55.74 -0.80
CA ALA A 15 -16.13 -54.99 0.30
C ALA A 15 -16.90 -55.92 1.25
N SER A 16 -16.58 -55.83 2.55
CA SER A 16 -17.33 -56.43 3.65
C SER A 16 -18.47 -55.49 4.05
N THR A 17 -19.69 -56.00 4.08
CA THR A 17 -20.88 -55.32 4.59
C THR A 17 -21.15 -55.78 6.01
N THR A 18 -21.23 -54.83 6.95
CA THR A 18 -21.90 -55.03 8.24
C THR A 18 -22.73 -53.80 8.54
N ALA A 19 -24.04 -54.04 8.62
CA ALA A 19 -25.06 -53.10 9.05
C ALA A 19 -24.99 -52.88 10.57
N ALA A 20 -25.26 -51.65 11.01
CA ALA A 20 -25.68 -51.34 12.37
C ALA A 20 -26.65 -50.15 12.36
N ASP A 21 -27.56 -50.22 13.31
CA ASP A 21 -28.87 -49.58 13.41
C ASP A 21 -28.94 -48.05 13.59
N ALA A 22 -30.08 -47.54 13.11
CA ALA A 22 -30.94 -46.46 13.61
C ALA A 22 -30.33 -45.29 14.41
N GLY A 23 -30.23 -44.14 13.73
CA GLY A 23 -30.26 -42.80 14.33
C GLY A 23 -31.04 -41.88 13.40
N GLY A 24 -32.03 -41.15 13.93
CA GLY A 24 -32.99 -40.35 13.16
C GLY A 24 -32.34 -39.33 12.23
N ASP A 25 -32.95 -39.14 11.06
CA ASP A 25 -32.51 -38.28 9.97
C ASP A 25 -32.55 -36.78 10.38
N PRO A 26 -31.40 -36.09 10.55
CA PRO A 26 -31.36 -34.66 10.81
C PRO A 26 -31.44 -33.82 9.52
N PHE A 27 -31.59 -34.44 8.35
CA PHE A 27 -31.62 -33.77 7.07
C PHE A 27 -33.04 -33.83 6.51
N GLY A 28 -33.78 -32.72 6.56
CA GLY A 28 -35.08 -32.58 5.89
C GLY A 28 -34.96 -32.68 4.37
N LEU A 29 -34.67 -33.88 3.86
CA LEU A 29 -34.58 -34.21 2.44
C LEU A 29 -35.99 -34.48 1.92
N HIS A 30 -36.63 -33.45 1.39
CA HIS A 30 -37.84 -33.61 0.60
C HIS A 30 -37.47 -34.11 -0.80
N LEU A 31 -37.54 -35.43 -1.01
CA LEU A 31 -37.55 -36.01 -2.35
C LEU A 31 -38.93 -35.77 -2.97
N LEU A 32 -39.03 -34.81 -3.90
CA LEU A 32 -40.22 -34.70 -4.75
C LEU A 32 -40.19 -35.83 -5.81
N PRO A 33 -41.28 -36.57 -6.02
CA PRO A 33 -41.32 -37.60 -7.05
C PRO A 33 -41.38 -36.94 -8.43
N THR A 34 -40.34 -37.12 -9.24
CA THR A 34 -40.39 -36.82 -10.68
C THR A 34 -40.84 -38.06 -11.44
N ALA A 35 -42.02 -37.96 -12.08
CA ALA A 35 -42.33 -38.85 -13.18
C ALA A 35 -41.39 -38.52 -14.36
N SER A 36 -40.86 -39.55 -15.01
CA SER A 36 -39.91 -39.53 -16.14
C SER A 36 -38.43 -39.23 -15.80
N GLY A 37 -37.66 -40.30 -15.56
CA GLY A 37 -36.30 -40.54 -16.11
C GLY A 37 -35.15 -39.55 -15.89
N GLY A 38 -35.37 -38.38 -15.29
CA GLY A 38 -34.33 -37.43 -14.93
C GLY A 38 -33.66 -37.87 -13.63
N ALA A 39 -32.33 -37.87 -13.59
CA ALA A 39 -31.59 -38.04 -12.35
C ALA A 39 -32.19 -37.11 -11.28
N ALA A 40 -32.58 -37.66 -10.12
CA ALA A 40 -33.11 -36.88 -9.02
C ALA A 40 -32.07 -35.82 -8.62
N VAL A 41 -32.29 -34.58 -9.05
CA VAL A 41 -31.54 -33.43 -8.54
C VAL A 41 -32.05 -33.24 -7.13
N VAL A 42 -31.30 -33.73 -6.16
CA VAL A 42 -31.52 -33.41 -4.76
C VAL A 42 -31.33 -31.90 -4.62
N GLN A 43 -32.43 -31.15 -4.60
CA GLN A 43 -32.43 -29.75 -4.21
C GLN A 43 -32.01 -29.69 -2.75
N ARG A 44 -30.73 -29.43 -2.51
CA ARG A 44 -30.24 -29.14 -1.17
C ARG A 44 -30.73 -27.74 -0.82
N GLN A 45 -31.56 -27.65 0.21
CA GLN A 45 -31.95 -26.37 0.75
C GLN A 45 -30.75 -25.72 1.45
N ALA A 46 -30.52 -24.45 1.14
CA ALA A 46 -29.50 -23.67 1.83
C ALA A 46 -29.83 -23.61 3.33
N HIS A 47 -28.83 -23.81 4.17
CA HIS A 47 -29.01 -23.86 5.63
C HIS A 47 -27.84 -23.20 6.34
N VAL A 48 -28.08 -22.90 7.61
CA VAL A 48 -27.07 -22.36 8.51
C VAL A 48 -26.22 -23.49 9.07
N GLY A 49 -24.91 -23.26 9.08
CA GLY A 49 -23.93 -24.27 9.45
C GLY A 49 -23.10 -24.67 8.25
N TRP A 50 -22.00 -25.34 8.55
CA TRP A 50 -21.05 -25.80 7.56
C TRP A 50 -20.70 -27.25 7.87
N ALA A 51 -21.41 -28.17 7.25
CA ALA A 51 -21.20 -29.60 7.45
C ALA A 51 -19.82 -29.99 6.90
N GLY A 52 -19.04 -30.72 7.71
CA GLY A 52 -17.68 -31.09 7.35
C GLY A 52 -16.71 -29.91 7.31
N ALA A 53 -16.98 -28.84 8.08
CA ALA A 53 -15.99 -27.81 8.40
C ALA A 53 -14.79 -28.45 9.13
N GLY A 54 -13.83 -28.94 8.34
CA GLY A 54 -12.55 -29.49 8.77
C GLY A 54 -11.38 -28.65 8.25
N GLY A 55 -10.19 -28.92 8.77
CA GLY A 55 -8.97 -28.18 8.40
C GLY A 55 -9.15 -26.68 8.63
N MET A 56 -9.14 -25.94 7.52
CA MET A 56 -9.20 -24.48 7.47
C MET A 56 -10.42 -23.87 8.18
N ASN A 57 -11.64 -24.37 7.99
CA ASN A 57 -12.86 -23.76 8.57
C ASN A 57 -13.24 -24.32 9.95
N ARG A 58 -12.31 -24.98 10.67
CA ARG A 58 -12.64 -25.67 11.92
C ARG A 58 -13.23 -24.74 13.00
N GLY A 59 -12.85 -23.46 13.02
CA GLY A 59 -13.44 -22.46 13.93
C GLY A 59 -14.91 -22.14 13.62
N GLU A 60 -15.33 -22.24 12.36
CA GLU A 60 -16.71 -21.98 11.92
C GLU A 60 -17.66 -23.15 12.26
N ALA A 61 -17.13 -24.35 12.50
CA ALA A 61 -17.92 -25.49 12.98
C ALA A 61 -18.54 -25.23 14.37
N THR A 62 -17.87 -24.39 15.17
CA THR A 62 -18.32 -23.99 16.51
C THR A 62 -19.05 -22.65 16.52
N ILE A 63 -18.87 -21.79 15.52
CA ILE A 63 -19.53 -20.48 15.45
C ILE A 63 -20.98 -20.67 14.98
N GLY A 64 -21.87 -20.96 15.93
CA GLY A 64 -23.31 -21.01 15.68
C GLY A 64 -24.10 -22.04 16.49
N ALA A 65 -23.43 -22.99 17.15
CA ALA A 65 -24.09 -24.04 17.93
C ALA A 65 -24.51 -23.57 19.33
N ASP A 66 -23.77 -22.63 19.93
CA ASP A 66 -23.88 -22.26 21.33
C ASP A 66 -24.46 -20.85 21.54
N GLY A 67 -24.90 -20.18 20.48
CA GLY A 67 -25.68 -18.94 20.57
C GLY A 67 -24.95 -17.77 21.28
N ARG A 68 -23.66 -17.93 21.60
CA ARG A 68 -22.85 -16.85 22.13
C ARG A 68 -22.69 -15.83 21.02
N ALA A 69 -23.49 -14.76 21.10
CA ALA A 69 -23.07 -13.47 20.60
C ALA A 69 -21.61 -13.30 21.02
N ALA A 70 -20.70 -13.05 20.07
CA ALA A 70 -19.45 -12.41 20.44
C ALA A 70 -19.88 -11.16 21.18
N ALA A 71 -19.73 -11.13 22.51
CA ALA A 71 -20.51 -10.26 23.39
C ALA A 71 -20.35 -8.76 23.09
N GLN A 72 -19.47 -8.39 22.14
CA GLN A 72 -19.20 -7.03 21.68
C GLN A 72 -18.82 -6.95 20.17
N GLY A 73 -19.12 -7.96 19.33
CA GLY A 73 -18.54 -8.06 17.95
C GLY A 73 -19.50 -8.42 16.82
N VAL A 74 -18.98 -8.48 15.59
CA VAL A 74 -19.70 -8.95 14.39
C VAL A 74 -20.08 -10.42 14.55
N ARG A 75 -21.33 -10.77 14.26
CA ARG A 75 -21.78 -12.17 14.23
C ARG A 75 -21.42 -12.78 12.87
N ARG A 76 -20.64 -13.87 12.89
CA ARG A 76 -20.38 -14.70 11.71
C ARG A 76 -21.45 -15.79 11.59
N VAL A 77 -22.00 -15.98 10.40
CA VAL A 77 -23.02 -16.99 10.10
C VAL A 77 -22.57 -17.76 8.86
N PRO A 78 -21.99 -18.96 9.02
CA PRO A 78 -21.66 -19.80 7.87
C PRO A 78 -22.94 -20.35 7.25
N LEU A 79 -23.02 -20.29 5.93
CA LEU A 79 -24.12 -20.80 5.11
C LEU A 79 -23.59 -21.84 4.12
N GLU A 80 -24.34 -22.93 3.96
CA GLU A 80 -24.05 -23.99 3.01
C GLU A 80 -25.30 -24.37 2.21
N GLY A 81 -25.10 -24.85 0.98
CA GLY A 81 -26.19 -25.23 0.08
C GLY A 81 -26.72 -24.07 -0.76
N LEU A 82 -26.00 -22.95 -0.83
CA LEU A 82 -26.36 -21.82 -1.68
C LEU A 82 -26.29 -22.22 -3.15
N THR A 83 -27.39 -22.06 -3.86
CA THR A 83 -27.51 -22.39 -5.29
C THR A 83 -26.75 -21.39 -6.16
N THR A 84 -26.70 -20.13 -5.74
CA THR A 84 -26.09 -19.01 -6.49
C THR A 84 -24.56 -19.06 -6.53
N VAL A 85 -23.93 -19.73 -5.55
CA VAL A 85 -22.47 -19.89 -5.46
C VAL A 85 -22.05 -21.34 -5.75
N ALA A 86 -23.00 -22.25 -5.97
CA ALA A 86 -22.70 -23.65 -6.19
C ALA A 86 -21.86 -23.84 -7.46
N ALA A 87 -20.57 -24.12 -7.28
CA ALA A 87 -19.77 -24.73 -8.35
C ALA A 87 -20.35 -26.12 -8.70
N GLU A 88 -19.91 -26.70 -9.82
CA GLU A 88 -20.32 -28.02 -10.36
C GLU A 88 -20.30 -29.19 -9.33
N ARG A 89 -19.70 -29.00 -8.15
CA ARG A 89 -19.63 -29.97 -7.05
C ARG A 89 -20.64 -29.73 -5.90
N GLY A 90 -21.59 -28.81 -6.03
CA GLY A 90 -22.83 -28.80 -5.23
C GLY A 90 -22.74 -28.38 -3.75
N GLN A 91 -21.78 -27.54 -3.37
CA GLN A 91 -21.65 -27.02 -2.00
C GLN A 91 -21.49 -25.49 -2.01
N GLY A 92 -22.40 -24.73 -2.63
CA GLY A 92 -22.28 -23.28 -2.58
C GLY A 92 -22.28 -22.80 -1.12
N ARG A 93 -21.31 -21.98 -0.78
CA ARG A 93 -21.00 -21.60 0.61
C ARG A 93 -20.72 -20.12 0.70
N ALA A 94 -21.10 -19.52 1.82
CA ALA A 94 -20.73 -18.15 2.14
C ALA A 94 -20.58 -17.99 3.66
N ILE A 95 -19.75 -17.04 4.07
CA ILE A 95 -19.73 -16.55 5.45
C ILE A 95 -20.46 -15.21 5.45
N VAL A 96 -21.46 -15.06 6.30
CA VAL A 96 -22.19 -13.80 6.46
C VAL A 96 -21.78 -13.13 7.76
N LEU A 97 -21.43 -11.85 7.66
CA LEU A 97 -20.99 -10.98 8.74
C LEU A 97 -22.13 -10.01 9.08
N ILE A 98 -22.68 -10.13 10.28
CA ILE A 98 -23.84 -9.34 10.75
C ILE A 98 -23.41 -8.49 11.95
N PRO A 99 -23.24 -7.18 11.78
CA PRO A 99 -22.96 -6.27 12.89
C PRO A 99 -24.10 -6.24 13.93
N PRO A 100 -23.81 -5.92 15.21
CA PRO A 100 -24.84 -5.77 16.25
C PRO A 100 -25.92 -4.74 15.90
N SER A 101 -25.53 -3.65 15.24
CA SER A 101 -26.44 -2.59 14.76
C SER A 101 -27.50 -3.13 13.80
N VAL A 102 -27.11 -4.03 12.89
CA VAL A 102 -28.00 -4.68 11.92
C VAL A 102 -28.89 -5.72 12.62
N ALA A 103 -28.32 -6.51 13.53
CA ALA A 103 -29.09 -7.51 14.29
C ALA A 103 -30.17 -6.85 15.18
N ALA A 104 -29.92 -5.64 15.66
CA ALA A 104 -30.83 -4.84 16.47
C ALA A 104 -31.75 -3.90 15.67
N ALA A 105 -31.67 -3.93 14.33
CA ALA A 105 -32.48 -3.05 13.48
C ALA A 105 -33.99 -3.33 13.66
N PRO A 106 -34.85 -2.32 13.49
CA PRO A 106 -36.30 -2.53 13.58
C PRO A 106 -36.80 -3.47 12.48
N ALA A 107 -37.94 -4.12 12.73
CA ALA A 107 -38.64 -4.85 11.68
C ALA A 107 -38.92 -3.92 10.49
N ASN A 108 -38.78 -4.45 9.26
CA ASN A 108 -38.86 -3.69 8.01
C ASN A 108 -37.71 -2.70 7.74
N ALA A 109 -36.62 -2.72 8.50
CA ALA A 109 -35.44 -1.93 8.16
C ALA A 109 -34.90 -2.31 6.77
N THR A 110 -34.41 -1.33 6.03
CA THR A 110 -33.65 -1.55 4.81
C THR A 110 -32.17 -1.75 5.15
N ILE A 111 -31.62 -2.92 4.82
CA ILE A 111 -30.24 -3.32 5.12
C ILE A 111 -29.45 -3.46 3.82
N ASP A 112 -28.34 -2.74 3.73
CA ASP A 112 -27.44 -2.80 2.59
C ASP A 112 -26.60 -4.08 2.66
N ALA A 113 -26.16 -4.58 1.50
CA ALA A 113 -25.33 -5.76 1.42
C ALA A 113 -24.01 -5.44 0.73
N LEU A 114 -22.92 -5.90 1.35
CA LEU A 114 -21.60 -5.95 0.75
C LEU A 114 -21.30 -7.38 0.34
N VAL A 115 -21.08 -7.61 -0.95
CA VAL A 115 -20.48 -8.87 -1.42
C VAL A 115 -18.99 -8.61 -1.63
N HIS A 116 -18.13 -9.34 -0.93
CA HIS A 116 -16.67 -9.21 -1.08
C HIS A 116 -16.07 -10.44 -1.78
N LEU A 117 -15.51 -10.23 -2.96
CA LEU A 117 -14.93 -11.26 -3.81
C LEU A 117 -13.44 -11.37 -3.52
N HIS A 118 -13.08 -12.43 -2.80
CA HIS A 118 -11.70 -12.72 -2.46
C HIS A 118 -10.85 -13.17 -3.68
N GLY A 119 -9.55 -12.87 -3.64
CA GLY A 119 -8.57 -13.28 -4.64
C GLY A 119 -8.08 -14.72 -4.50
N ASN A 120 -7.04 -15.07 -5.25
CA ASN A 120 -6.45 -16.40 -5.18
C ASN A 120 -5.90 -16.67 -3.77
N GLY A 121 -6.16 -17.86 -3.23
CA GLY A 121 -5.67 -18.30 -1.93
C GLY A 121 -6.31 -17.61 -0.72
N ALA A 122 -7.03 -16.51 -0.90
CA ALA A 122 -7.62 -15.68 0.15
C ALA A 122 -8.74 -16.37 0.97
N ALA A 123 -9.41 -17.36 0.38
CA ALA A 123 -10.36 -18.22 1.09
C ALA A 123 -9.69 -19.33 1.92
N ARG A 124 -8.35 -19.38 1.94
CA ARG A 124 -7.61 -20.35 2.75
C ARG A 124 -7.45 -19.78 4.16
N TYR A 125 -7.90 -20.54 5.15
CA TYR A 125 -7.19 -20.47 6.43
C TYR A 125 -5.84 -21.16 6.16
N ASP A 126 -4.77 -20.73 6.80
CA ASP A 126 -3.59 -21.59 6.75
C ASP A 126 -3.92 -22.90 7.50
N ASP A 127 -3.30 -24.01 7.07
CA ASP A 127 -3.46 -25.33 7.71
C ASP A 127 -2.95 -25.36 9.18
N HIS A 128 -2.59 -24.20 9.72
CA HIS A 128 -2.02 -23.97 11.04
C HIS A 128 -3.04 -23.39 12.04
N GLY A 129 -4.30 -23.19 11.65
CA GLY A 129 -5.36 -22.77 12.57
C GLY A 129 -5.27 -21.31 12.99
N HIS A 130 -4.62 -20.45 12.21
CA HIS A 130 -4.69 -19.00 12.45
C HIS A 130 -6.07 -18.44 12.08
N ALA A 131 -6.36 -17.23 12.58
CA ALA A 131 -7.62 -16.53 12.30
C ALA A 131 -7.88 -16.40 10.78
N PRO A 132 -9.16 -16.41 10.35
CA PRO A 132 -9.54 -16.25 8.95
C PRO A 132 -8.83 -15.05 8.30
N MET A 133 -8.40 -15.15 7.03
CA MET A 133 -7.72 -14.03 6.37
C MET A 133 -8.61 -12.77 6.28
N ASP A 134 -9.93 -12.92 6.24
CA ASP A 134 -10.87 -11.81 6.33
C ASP A 134 -10.86 -11.05 7.65
N VAL A 135 -10.39 -11.70 8.73
CA VAL A 135 -10.22 -11.09 10.05
C VAL A 135 -8.79 -10.59 10.24
N ARG A 136 -7.80 -11.46 9.98
CA ARG A 136 -6.38 -11.17 10.25
C ARG A 136 -5.79 -10.16 9.29
N ILE A 137 -6.09 -10.33 8.01
CA ILE A 137 -5.55 -9.49 6.95
C ILE A 137 -6.60 -8.44 6.62
N TYR A 138 -7.77 -8.83 6.11
CA TYR A 138 -8.71 -7.91 5.49
C TYR A 138 -9.50 -7.03 6.48
N HIS A 139 -9.41 -7.32 7.78
CA HIS A 139 -10.09 -6.57 8.85
C HIS A 139 -11.57 -6.24 8.58
N LEU A 140 -12.26 -7.15 7.89
CA LEU A 140 -13.59 -6.86 7.36
C LEU A 140 -14.63 -6.75 8.48
N GLU A 141 -14.44 -7.48 9.57
CA GLU A 141 -15.28 -7.36 10.76
C GLU A 141 -15.17 -5.97 11.39
N GLN A 142 -13.95 -5.48 11.62
CA GLN A 142 -13.71 -4.15 12.20
C GLN A 142 -14.35 -3.06 11.34
N GLN A 143 -14.29 -3.23 10.02
CA GLN A 143 -14.88 -2.30 9.05
C GLN A 143 -16.40 -2.34 9.02
N LEU A 144 -17.00 -3.53 9.10
CA LEU A 144 -18.46 -3.66 9.19
C LEU A 144 -19.01 -3.14 10.52
N MET A 145 -18.24 -3.21 11.62
CA MET A 145 -18.62 -2.59 12.89
C MET A 145 -18.74 -1.06 12.79
N ALA A 146 -17.98 -0.43 11.90
CA ALA A 146 -18.13 0.99 11.61
C ALA A 146 -19.40 1.30 10.81
N SER A 147 -20.01 0.30 10.16
CA SER A 147 -21.28 0.46 9.44
C SER A 147 -22.48 0.18 10.34
N GLN A 148 -23.47 1.06 10.28
CA GLN A 148 -24.72 0.89 11.03
C GLN A 148 -25.77 0.05 10.29
N ARG A 149 -25.58 -0.26 8.99
CA ARG A 149 -26.65 -0.78 8.12
C ARG A 149 -26.22 -1.84 7.10
N LEU A 150 -24.97 -2.31 7.16
CA LEU A 150 -24.37 -3.17 6.15
C LEU A 150 -24.12 -4.57 6.69
N ILE A 151 -24.55 -5.61 5.96
CA ILE A 151 -24.03 -6.97 6.16
C ILE A 151 -22.91 -7.25 5.17
N GLY A 152 -21.90 -8.01 5.60
CA GLY A 152 -20.87 -8.54 4.72
C GLY A 152 -21.20 -9.96 4.30
N ILE A 153 -21.04 -10.28 3.01
CA ILE A 153 -21.23 -11.61 2.45
C ILE A 153 -19.92 -12.01 1.75
N LEU A 154 -19.34 -13.10 2.23
CA LEU A 154 -18.07 -13.66 1.75
C LEU A 154 -18.34 -14.98 1.04
N PRO A 155 -18.69 -14.96 -0.25
CA PRO A 155 -18.87 -16.18 -1.01
C PRO A 155 -17.55 -16.97 -1.02
N GLN A 156 -17.66 -18.28 -0.83
CA GLN A 156 -16.52 -19.19 -0.78
C GLN A 156 -16.43 -19.96 -2.09
N SER A 157 -15.23 -20.02 -2.67
CA SER A 157 -14.99 -20.90 -3.82
C SER A 157 -14.66 -22.30 -3.34
N ASN A 158 -15.29 -23.31 -3.95
CA ASN A 158 -15.11 -24.72 -3.59
C ASN A 158 -13.86 -25.32 -4.23
N ASN A 159 -13.14 -24.54 -5.04
CA ASN A 159 -12.00 -25.01 -5.80
C ASN A 159 -10.74 -24.26 -5.36
N PRO A 160 -9.86 -24.91 -4.56
CA PRO A 160 -8.69 -24.29 -3.94
C PRO A 160 -7.64 -23.80 -4.95
N GLY A 161 -7.83 -24.05 -6.26
CA GLY A 161 -6.95 -23.58 -7.33
C GLY A 161 -7.64 -22.77 -8.45
N SER A 162 -8.95 -22.50 -8.39
CA SER A 162 -9.56 -21.61 -9.39
C SER A 162 -9.61 -20.17 -8.91
N ASP A 163 -8.87 -19.31 -9.60
CA ASP A 163 -8.90 -17.87 -9.42
C ASP A 163 -10.35 -17.35 -9.43
N GLY A 164 -10.84 -16.86 -8.28
CA GLY A 164 -12.06 -16.04 -8.17
C GLY A 164 -13.30 -16.60 -8.86
N GLN A 165 -13.42 -17.92 -9.04
CA GLN A 165 -14.63 -18.53 -9.62
C GLN A 165 -15.62 -18.79 -8.49
N PHE A 166 -16.66 -17.98 -8.50
CA PHE A 166 -17.86 -18.13 -7.68
C PHE A 166 -18.93 -18.71 -8.62
N GLY A 167 -19.57 -19.82 -8.25
CA GLY A 167 -20.57 -20.49 -9.09
C GLY A 167 -20.05 -21.15 -10.39
N PRO A 168 -20.97 -21.65 -11.25
CA PRO A 168 -20.64 -22.17 -12.57
C PRO A 168 -20.04 -21.05 -13.44
N ARG A 169 -19.16 -21.38 -14.39
CA ARG A 169 -18.53 -20.38 -15.26
C ARG A 169 -19.59 -19.49 -15.92
N GLY A 170 -19.68 -18.24 -15.48
CA GLY A 170 -20.59 -17.23 -16.01
C GLY A 170 -21.95 -17.09 -15.31
N GLY A 171 -22.28 -17.93 -14.32
CA GLY A 171 -23.60 -17.97 -13.68
C GLY A 171 -23.70 -17.33 -12.29
N PHE A 172 -22.64 -16.70 -11.78
CA PHE A 172 -22.70 -16.02 -10.49
C PHE A 172 -23.34 -14.64 -10.62
N HIS A 173 -24.40 -14.42 -9.84
CA HIS A 173 -25.15 -13.17 -9.74
C HIS A 173 -25.17 -12.71 -8.28
N PRO A 174 -24.50 -11.59 -7.94
CA PRO A 174 -24.41 -11.11 -6.55
C PRO A 174 -25.78 -10.75 -5.98
N GLY A 175 -26.71 -10.26 -6.79
CA GLY A 175 -28.06 -9.93 -6.35
C GLY A 175 -28.86 -11.17 -5.94
N ASP A 176 -28.79 -12.24 -6.74
CA ASP A 176 -29.38 -13.54 -6.39
C ASP A 176 -28.77 -14.10 -5.10
N LEU A 177 -27.43 -14.03 -4.95
CA LEU A 177 -26.75 -14.45 -3.73
C LEU A 177 -27.28 -13.69 -2.51
N VAL A 178 -27.42 -12.37 -2.60
CA VAL A 178 -27.93 -11.56 -1.49
C VAL A 178 -29.37 -11.95 -1.16
N ALA A 179 -30.22 -12.16 -2.17
CA ALA A 179 -31.61 -12.57 -1.97
C ALA A 179 -31.70 -13.92 -1.24
N GLU A 180 -30.93 -14.90 -1.71
CA GLU A 180 -30.83 -16.25 -1.12
C GLU A 180 -30.31 -16.19 0.33
N VAL A 181 -29.26 -15.41 0.60
CA VAL A 181 -28.72 -15.20 1.95
C VAL A 181 -29.78 -14.61 2.88
N PHE A 182 -30.50 -13.58 2.45
CA PHE A 182 -31.55 -12.95 3.27
C PHE A 182 -32.69 -13.92 3.56
N GLU A 183 -33.05 -14.78 2.63
CA GLU A 183 -34.04 -15.84 2.84
C GLU A 183 -33.60 -16.82 3.92
N VAL A 184 -32.38 -17.37 3.80
CA VAL A 184 -31.84 -18.33 4.78
C VAL A 184 -31.72 -17.73 6.18
N LEU A 185 -31.25 -16.48 6.30
CA LEU A 185 -31.10 -15.81 7.59
C LEU A 185 -32.43 -15.51 8.29
N ARG A 186 -33.49 -15.26 7.50
CA ARG A 186 -34.87 -15.06 8.02
C ARG A 186 -35.52 -16.38 8.44
N ALA A 187 -35.22 -17.47 7.75
CA ALA A 187 -35.76 -18.79 8.05
C ALA A 187 -35.15 -19.46 9.31
N ARG A 188 -34.01 -18.95 9.82
CA ARG A 188 -33.35 -19.47 11.03
C ARG A 188 -34.20 -19.25 12.29
N GLN A 189 -34.07 -20.14 13.28
CA GLN A 189 -34.60 -19.95 14.64
C GLN A 189 -33.48 -19.93 15.70
N PRO A 190 -33.35 -18.87 16.53
CA PRO A 190 -33.93 -17.54 16.32
C PRO A 190 -33.40 -16.91 15.02
N PRO A 191 -34.17 -16.02 14.37
CA PRO A 191 -33.76 -15.42 13.11
C PRO A 191 -32.52 -14.57 13.32
N ALA A 192 -31.61 -14.59 12.34
CA ALA A 192 -30.38 -13.82 12.40
C ALA A 192 -30.58 -12.36 11.94
N LEU A 193 -31.66 -12.10 11.21
CA LEU A 193 -32.12 -10.78 10.80
C LEU A 193 -33.54 -10.52 11.35
N PRO A 194 -33.90 -9.26 11.66
CA PRO A 194 -35.26 -8.91 12.01
C PRO A 194 -36.28 -9.34 10.94
N ALA A 195 -37.53 -9.58 11.36
CA ALA A 195 -38.60 -9.93 10.43
C ALA A 195 -38.82 -8.81 9.39
N ASN A 196 -39.14 -9.21 8.15
CA ASN A 196 -39.48 -8.33 7.04
C ASN A 196 -38.42 -7.30 6.62
N VAL A 197 -37.15 -7.48 7.03
CA VAL A 197 -36.04 -6.66 6.54
C VAL A 197 -36.04 -6.63 5.01
N GLN A 198 -35.91 -5.44 4.46
CA GLN A 198 -35.77 -5.21 3.03
C GLN A 198 -34.31 -5.13 2.65
N ARG A 199 -33.98 -5.66 1.47
CA ARG A 199 -32.66 -5.47 0.87
C ARG A 199 -32.53 -4.01 0.41
N GLY A 200 -31.43 -3.38 0.82
CA GLY A 200 -31.02 -2.06 0.38
C GLY A 200 -30.07 -2.09 -0.81
N GLN A 201 -29.08 -1.21 -0.78
CA GLN A 201 -28.06 -1.08 -1.81
C GLN A 201 -27.12 -2.29 -1.82
N LEU A 202 -26.64 -2.65 -3.01
CA LEU A 202 -25.62 -3.66 -3.20
C LEU A 202 -24.27 -3.01 -3.47
N THR A 203 -23.32 -3.26 -2.58
CA THR A 203 -21.91 -2.95 -2.77
C THR A 203 -21.17 -4.22 -3.18
N LEU A 204 -20.47 -4.18 -4.32
CA LEU A 204 -19.57 -5.23 -4.73
C LEU A 204 -18.13 -4.77 -4.53
N SER A 205 -17.37 -5.55 -3.78
CA SER A 205 -15.95 -5.30 -3.57
C SER A 205 -15.14 -6.50 -4.00
N ALA A 206 -13.92 -6.29 -4.46
CA ALA A 206 -13.06 -7.39 -4.84
C ALA A 206 -11.59 -7.06 -4.58
N HIS A 207 -10.80 -8.10 -4.30
CA HIS A 207 -9.36 -7.95 -4.21
C HIS A 207 -8.59 -8.98 -5.04
N SER A 208 -7.40 -8.61 -5.55
CA SER A 208 -6.52 -9.50 -6.33
C SER A 208 -7.28 -10.27 -7.42
N GLY A 209 -7.26 -11.61 -7.40
CA GLY A 209 -7.97 -12.49 -8.34
C GLY A 209 -9.50 -12.31 -8.39
N GLY A 210 -10.13 -11.75 -7.35
CA GLY A 210 -11.57 -11.45 -7.31
C GLY A 210 -11.99 -10.42 -8.36
N GLY A 211 -11.03 -9.63 -8.87
CA GLY A 211 -11.25 -8.71 -9.98
C GLY A 211 -11.76 -9.39 -11.25
N THR A 212 -11.43 -10.67 -11.44
CA THR A 212 -11.89 -11.43 -12.62
C THR A 212 -13.41 -11.56 -12.64
N GLU A 213 -14.01 -11.89 -11.50
CA GLU A 213 -15.46 -12.04 -11.42
C GLU A 213 -16.13 -10.68 -11.41
N LEU A 214 -15.57 -9.70 -10.71
CA LEU A 214 -16.06 -8.32 -10.74
C LEU A 214 -16.13 -7.78 -12.18
N ARG A 215 -15.11 -8.05 -12.98
CA ARG A 215 -15.09 -7.73 -14.42
C ARG A 215 -16.23 -8.40 -15.18
N ARG A 216 -16.50 -9.68 -14.92
CA ARG A 216 -17.62 -10.39 -15.56
C ARG A 216 -18.96 -9.78 -15.18
N GLN A 217 -19.12 -9.34 -13.93
CA GLN A 217 -20.33 -8.63 -13.50
C GLN A 217 -20.53 -7.33 -14.28
N MET A 218 -19.48 -6.52 -14.39
CA MET A 218 -19.53 -5.26 -15.15
C MET A 218 -19.83 -5.48 -16.63
N ALA A 219 -19.25 -6.53 -17.22
CA ALA A 219 -19.52 -6.90 -18.61
C ALA A 219 -20.99 -7.29 -18.81
N ARG A 220 -21.53 -8.15 -17.95
CA ARG A 220 -22.95 -8.54 -17.99
C ARG A 220 -23.88 -7.33 -17.87
N GLU A 221 -23.57 -6.41 -16.97
CA GLU A 221 -24.36 -5.20 -16.81
C GLU A 221 -24.32 -4.30 -18.06
N LEU A 222 -23.13 -4.13 -18.66
CA LEU A 222 -23.00 -3.39 -19.92
C LEU A 222 -23.76 -4.08 -21.06
N ASP A 223 -23.64 -5.40 -21.19
CA ASP A 223 -24.32 -6.16 -22.23
C ASP A 223 -25.85 -6.10 -22.06
N ALA A 224 -26.35 -6.16 -20.82
CA ALA A 224 -27.77 -5.98 -20.51
C ALA A 224 -28.26 -4.56 -20.84
N SER A 225 -27.42 -3.54 -20.68
CA SER A 225 -27.77 -2.14 -20.97
C SER A 225 -27.81 -1.80 -22.47
N GLY A 226 -27.23 -2.65 -23.33
CA GLY A 226 -27.13 -2.44 -24.78
C GLY A 226 -28.32 -2.94 -25.59
N GLY A 227 -29.34 -3.54 -24.96
CA GLY A 227 -30.60 -3.93 -25.60
C GLY A 227 -31.81 -3.37 -24.86
N ASP A 228 -33.01 -3.48 -25.44
CA ASP A 228 -34.31 -3.15 -24.80
C ASP A 228 -34.61 -4.03 -23.56
N ALA A 229 -33.63 -4.76 -23.03
CA ALA A 229 -33.78 -5.57 -21.84
C ALA A 229 -34.04 -4.63 -20.66
N PRO A 230 -35.15 -4.82 -19.91
CA PRO A 230 -35.39 -4.05 -18.71
C PRO A 230 -34.21 -4.24 -17.75
N ALA A 231 -33.74 -3.14 -17.16
CA ALA A 231 -32.76 -3.18 -16.09
C ALA A 231 -33.20 -4.24 -15.07
N LEU A 232 -32.36 -5.25 -14.82
CA LEU A 232 -32.70 -6.37 -13.93
C LEU A 232 -33.16 -5.80 -12.57
N PRO A 233 -34.45 -5.97 -12.21
CA PRO A 233 -34.99 -5.38 -10.98
C PRO A 233 -34.32 -6.04 -9.78
N GLY A 234 -33.62 -5.24 -8.97
CA GLY A 234 -32.94 -5.74 -7.77
C GLY A 234 -31.48 -6.17 -7.97
N ASP A 235 -30.90 -6.05 -9.16
CA ASP A 235 -29.49 -6.46 -9.42
C ASP A 235 -28.51 -5.30 -9.63
N ALA A 236 -28.98 -4.06 -9.67
CA ALA A 236 -28.12 -2.92 -9.92
C ALA A 236 -27.03 -2.84 -8.83
N ILE A 237 -25.79 -3.07 -9.23
CA ILE A 237 -24.63 -2.82 -8.38
C ILE A 237 -24.57 -1.32 -8.15
N ASN A 238 -24.82 -0.91 -6.90
CA ASN A 238 -24.84 0.50 -6.52
C ASN A 238 -23.42 0.99 -6.32
N HIS A 239 -22.58 0.21 -5.64
CA HIS A 239 -21.22 0.62 -5.35
C HIS A 239 -20.23 -0.46 -5.77
N VAL A 240 -19.13 -0.04 -6.36
CA VAL A 240 -18.00 -0.90 -6.68
C VAL A 240 -16.77 -0.43 -5.91
N MET A 241 -16.10 -1.36 -5.22
CA MET A 241 -14.84 -1.11 -4.55
C MET A 241 -13.74 -2.02 -5.12
N LEU A 242 -12.71 -1.42 -5.69
CA LEU A 242 -11.55 -2.12 -6.27
C LEU A 242 -10.39 -2.05 -5.28
N PHE A 243 -9.89 -3.20 -4.82
CA PHE A 243 -8.72 -3.28 -3.94
C PHE A 243 -7.64 -4.13 -4.59
N ASP A 244 -6.69 -3.54 -5.33
CA ASP A 244 -5.70 -4.32 -6.08
C ASP A 244 -6.30 -5.39 -7.01
N CYS A 245 -7.46 -5.10 -7.61
CA CYS A 245 -8.16 -6.05 -8.47
C CYS A 245 -8.36 -5.55 -9.91
N ILE A 246 -7.89 -4.34 -10.22
CA ILE A 246 -7.94 -3.76 -11.58
C ILE A 246 -7.04 -4.52 -12.58
N ASN A 247 -6.20 -5.44 -12.09
CA ASN A 247 -5.25 -6.19 -12.91
C ASN A 247 -5.70 -7.59 -13.35
N SER A 248 -6.89 -8.07 -12.96
CA SER A 248 -7.27 -9.48 -13.16
C SER A 248 -6.93 -9.99 -14.56
N SER A 249 -5.95 -10.89 -14.63
CA SER A 249 -5.34 -11.41 -15.84
C SER A 249 -6.38 -12.13 -16.70
N ALA A 250 -6.86 -11.48 -17.76
CA ALA A 250 -7.25 -12.24 -18.94
C ALA A 250 -5.99 -12.95 -19.48
N PRO A 251 -6.14 -14.13 -20.11
CA PRO A 251 -5.03 -14.84 -20.69
C PRO A 251 -4.25 -13.90 -21.61
N ARG A 252 -2.92 -13.89 -21.45
CA ARG A 252 -1.97 -13.17 -22.32
C ARG A 252 -2.02 -13.78 -23.73
N HIS A 253 -3.10 -13.58 -24.47
CA HIS A 253 -3.13 -13.87 -25.89
C HIS A 253 -2.57 -12.66 -26.63
N HIS A 254 -1.29 -12.78 -26.94
CA HIS A 254 -0.54 -12.18 -28.04
C HIS A 254 -0.94 -10.77 -28.50
N GLY A 255 -0.04 -9.81 -28.22
CA GLY A 255 0.33 -8.82 -29.23
C GLY A 255 -0.19 -7.40 -29.02
N ASP A 256 -1.47 -7.21 -28.72
CA ASP A 256 -2.05 -5.87 -28.68
C ASP A 256 -2.85 -5.61 -27.40
N ASP A 257 -2.57 -4.47 -26.80
CA ASP A 257 -3.36 -3.79 -25.77
C ASP A 257 -3.21 -4.31 -24.32
N THR A 258 -2.01 -4.15 -23.73
CA THR A 258 -1.82 -4.15 -22.26
C THR A 258 -2.66 -3.09 -21.53
N ASP A 259 -3.28 -2.20 -22.29
CA ASP A 259 -4.21 -1.18 -21.85
C ASP A 259 -5.69 -1.65 -21.84
N GLY A 260 -6.00 -2.87 -22.30
CA GLY A 260 -7.36 -3.39 -22.50
C GLY A 260 -8.26 -3.50 -21.25
N TYR A 261 -7.79 -3.14 -20.04
CA TYR A 261 -8.61 -3.15 -18.81
C TYR A 261 -9.16 -1.77 -18.43
N VAL A 262 -8.41 -0.71 -18.75
CA VAL A 262 -8.67 0.69 -18.36
C VAL A 262 -8.36 1.67 -19.48
N GLY A 263 -8.09 1.19 -20.70
CA GLY A 263 -8.12 2.01 -21.91
C GLY A 263 -9.55 2.47 -22.24
N PRO A 264 -9.72 3.26 -23.30
CA PRO A 264 -11.05 3.65 -23.79
C PRO A 264 -12.00 2.46 -24.01
N ASN A 265 -11.44 1.29 -24.35
CA ASN A 265 -12.17 0.03 -24.52
C ASN A 265 -12.15 -0.89 -23.29
N GLY A 266 -11.45 -0.47 -22.23
CA GLY A 266 -11.29 -1.20 -21.00
C GLY A 266 -12.59 -1.35 -20.24
N ILE A 267 -12.87 -2.56 -19.76
CA ILE A 267 -14.16 -2.90 -19.14
C ILE A 267 -14.51 -2.02 -17.92
N PHE A 268 -13.55 -1.75 -17.04
CA PHE A 268 -13.78 -0.91 -15.87
C PHE A 268 -14.13 0.51 -16.30
N TRP A 269 -13.40 1.06 -17.27
CA TRP A 269 -13.69 2.39 -17.81
C TRP A 269 -15.04 2.43 -18.55
N ARG A 270 -15.33 1.45 -19.41
CA ARG A 270 -16.62 1.38 -20.13
C ARG A 270 -17.81 1.36 -19.16
N TRP A 271 -17.70 0.58 -18.09
CA TRP A 271 -18.73 0.53 -17.05
C TRP A 271 -18.83 1.86 -16.31
N THR A 272 -17.70 2.44 -15.88
CA THR A 272 -17.67 3.76 -15.22
C THR A 272 -18.29 4.84 -16.08
N ARG A 273 -17.90 4.91 -17.36
CA ARG A 273 -18.43 5.87 -18.33
C ARG A 273 -19.93 5.69 -18.53
N HIS A 274 -20.40 4.45 -18.71
CA HIS A 274 -21.82 4.17 -18.83
C HIS A 274 -22.61 4.66 -17.60
N ARG A 275 -22.05 4.49 -16.40
CA ARG A 275 -22.66 4.98 -15.15
C ARG A 275 -22.65 6.50 -15.06
N LEU A 276 -21.54 7.15 -15.41
CA LEU A 276 -21.45 8.61 -15.51
C LEU A 276 -22.48 9.17 -16.50
N GLU A 277 -22.64 8.57 -17.67
CA GLU A 277 -23.64 8.99 -18.68
C GLU A 277 -25.08 8.80 -18.19
N ARG A 278 -25.36 7.72 -17.44
CA ARG A 278 -26.67 7.50 -16.84
C ARG A 278 -26.98 8.50 -15.73
N ASP A 279 -26.01 8.76 -14.85
CA ASP A 279 -26.13 9.76 -13.80
C ASP A 279 -26.34 11.16 -14.41
N LEU A 280 -25.60 11.48 -15.48
CA LEU A 280 -25.77 12.73 -16.26
C LEU A 280 -27.21 12.90 -16.74
N ALA A 281 -27.75 11.87 -17.38
CA ALA A 281 -29.13 11.87 -17.87
C ALA A 281 -30.15 12.01 -16.73
N ALA A 282 -29.91 11.34 -15.60
CA ALA A 282 -30.79 11.42 -14.44
C ALA A 282 -30.77 12.81 -13.79
N LEU A 283 -29.64 13.51 -13.79
CA LEU A 283 -29.47 14.84 -13.21
C LEU A 283 -30.07 15.96 -14.07
N ALA A 284 -30.31 15.70 -15.37
CA ALA A 284 -30.84 16.69 -16.31
C ALA A 284 -32.21 17.22 -15.85
N GLY A 285 -32.38 18.54 -15.88
CA GLY A 285 -33.64 19.21 -15.50
C GLY A 285 -33.96 19.23 -14.00
N ARG A 286 -33.18 18.54 -13.15
CA ARG A 286 -33.35 18.57 -11.69
C ARG A 286 -32.81 19.85 -11.07
N SER A 287 -33.49 20.31 -10.02
CA SER A 287 -32.97 21.34 -9.11
C SER A 287 -31.72 20.87 -8.37
N GLU A 288 -30.94 21.79 -7.82
CA GLU A 288 -29.72 21.44 -7.08
C GLU A 288 -29.98 20.50 -5.90
N ALA A 289 -31.03 20.74 -5.11
CA ALA A 289 -31.41 19.88 -3.99
C ALA A 289 -31.76 18.45 -4.45
N GLU A 290 -32.47 18.31 -5.57
CA GLU A 290 -32.81 17.01 -6.15
C GLU A 290 -31.60 16.29 -6.74
N ARG A 291 -30.62 17.04 -7.27
CA ARG A 291 -29.33 16.49 -7.72
C ARG A 291 -28.53 15.96 -6.55
N LEU A 292 -28.42 16.71 -5.46
CA LEU A 292 -27.75 16.30 -4.23
C LEU A 292 -28.42 15.04 -3.63
N ALA A 293 -29.74 15.04 -3.55
CA ALA A 293 -30.50 13.88 -3.07
C ALA A 293 -30.28 12.63 -3.96
N TYR A 294 -30.25 12.81 -5.28
CA TYR A 294 -29.94 11.73 -6.22
C TYR A 294 -28.53 11.19 -6.03
N LEU A 295 -27.51 12.08 -6.04
CA LEU A 295 -26.09 11.73 -5.94
C LEU A 295 -25.72 11.07 -4.63
N ALA A 296 -26.44 11.36 -3.55
CA ALA A 296 -26.30 10.60 -2.32
C ALA A 296 -26.47 9.11 -2.63
N THR A 297 -27.57 8.73 -3.28
CA THR A 297 -27.93 7.34 -3.58
C THR A 297 -27.43 6.81 -4.92
N SER A 298 -26.66 7.58 -5.68
CA SER A 298 -26.24 7.20 -7.03
C SER A 298 -25.09 6.19 -7.00
N THR A 299 -24.68 5.75 -8.19
CA THR A 299 -23.60 4.77 -8.31
C THR A 299 -22.27 5.33 -7.82
N ARG A 300 -21.44 4.47 -7.23
CA ARG A 300 -20.09 4.81 -6.81
C ARG A 300 -19.06 3.81 -7.31
N LEU A 301 -17.89 4.32 -7.65
CA LEU A 301 -16.70 3.52 -7.90
C LEU A 301 -15.55 4.06 -7.04
N ILE A 302 -15.01 3.20 -6.20
CA ILE A 302 -13.85 3.51 -5.36
C ILE A 302 -12.76 2.50 -5.68
N GLY A 303 -11.78 2.92 -6.46
CA GLY A 303 -10.57 2.16 -6.72
C GLY A 303 -9.45 2.57 -5.79
N THR A 304 -8.79 1.58 -5.20
CA THR A 304 -7.52 1.74 -4.50
C THR A 304 -6.54 0.70 -5.01
N SER A 305 -5.31 1.11 -5.28
CA SER A 305 -4.23 0.16 -5.53
C SER A 305 -3.03 0.41 -4.65
N SER A 306 -2.30 -0.67 -4.35
CA SER A 306 -0.99 -0.66 -3.75
C SER A 306 0.02 -0.09 -4.72
N ASN A 307 1.16 0.31 -4.19
CA ASN A 307 2.34 0.58 -5.01
C ASN A 307 3.02 -0.70 -5.48
N ASP A 308 2.55 -1.84 -4.95
CA ASP A 308 3.16 -3.11 -5.21
C ASP A 308 2.96 -3.55 -6.65
N SER A 309 3.96 -4.29 -7.06
CA SER A 309 4.24 -4.56 -8.45
C SER A 309 3.78 -5.99 -8.70
N ASP A 310 2.83 -6.21 -9.64
CA ASP A 310 2.61 -7.57 -10.17
C ASP A 310 4.00 -8.13 -10.49
N PRO A 311 4.41 -9.28 -9.93
CA PRO A 311 5.76 -9.81 -10.15
C PRO A 311 6.11 -9.94 -11.64
N ALA A 312 5.08 -10.11 -12.48
CA ALA A 312 5.22 -10.22 -13.91
C ALA A 312 5.00 -8.90 -14.68
N ASP A 313 4.54 -7.82 -14.03
CA ASP A 313 4.47 -6.47 -14.57
C ASP A 313 4.59 -5.40 -13.46
N PRO A 314 5.81 -5.07 -13.02
CA PRO A 314 6.02 -4.14 -11.92
C PRO A 314 5.36 -2.77 -12.15
N GLY A 315 4.51 -2.36 -11.21
CA GLY A 315 3.79 -1.08 -11.25
C GLY A 315 2.53 -1.06 -12.12
N ALA A 316 2.08 -2.22 -12.64
CA ALA A 316 0.84 -2.32 -13.41
C ALA A 316 -0.36 -1.75 -12.66
N TYR A 317 -0.51 -2.12 -11.37
CA TYR A 317 -1.58 -1.66 -10.49
C TYR A 317 -1.61 -0.11 -10.42
N PRO A 318 -0.52 0.57 -10.03
CA PRO A 318 -0.47 2.02 -10.05
C PRO A 318 -0.71 2.68 -11.39
N ARG A 319 -0.24 2.08 -12.49
CA ARG A 319 -0.45 2.65 -13.82
C ARG A 319 -1.92 2.59 -14.21
N ARG A 320 -2.58 1.46 -13.96
CA ARG A 320 -3.98 1.24 -14.34
C ARG A 320 -4.95 2.05 -13.48
N CYS A 321 -4.75 2.14 -12.15
CA CYS A 321 -5.55 3.03 -11.31
C CYS A 321 -5.41 4.49 -11.71
N ARG A 322 -4.17 4.99 -11.91
CA ARG A 322 -3.97 6.37 -12.40
C ARG A 322 -4.59 6.59 -13.78
N LYS A 323 -4.57 5.60 -14.65
CA LYS A 323 -5.20 5.70 -15.97
C LYS A 323 -6.72 5.80 -15.85
N LEU A 324 -7.34 4.98 -15.01
CA LEU A 324 -8.78 5.06 -14.74
C LEU A 324 -9.15 6.42 -14.16
N GLN A 325 -8.41 6.93 -13.17
CA GLN A 325 -8.65 8.26 -12.60
C GLN A 325 -8.54 9.36 -13.65
N ARG A 326 -7.49 9.34 -14.49
CA ARG A 326 -7.35 10.33 -15.56
C ARG A 326 -8.51 10.31 -16.54
N LEU A 327 -9.05 9.14 -16.88
CA LEU A 327 -10.22 9.05 -17.77
C LEU A 327 -11.48 9.61 -17.10
N ILE A 328 -11.66 9.35 -15.81
CA ILE A 328 -12.74 9.96 -15.02
C ILE A 328 -12.59 11.49 -15.01
N ASP A 329 -11.40 12.00 -14.69
CA ASP A 329 -11.12 13.43 -14.66
C ASP A 329 -11.38 14.08 -16.03
N GLN A 330 -10.88 13.48 -17.12
CA GLN A 330 -11.13 13.94 -18.48
C GLN A 330 -12.62 14.00 -18.84
N TRP A 331 -13.41 13.04 -18.36
CA TRP A 331 -14.86 13.06 -18.57
C TRP A 331 -15.49 14.23 -17.82
N PHE A 332 -15.14 14.45 -16.56
CA PHE A 332 -15.65 15.59 -15.79
C PHE A 332 -15.22 16.93 -16.39
N ASP A 333 -13.98 17.05 -16.85
CA ASP A 333 -13.47 18.25 -17.51
C ASP A 333 -14.25 18.54 -18.80
N GLY A 334 -14.58 17.49 -19.57
CA GLY A 334 -15.44 17.59 -20.76
C GLY A 334 -16.89 18.00 -20.47
N HIS A 335 -17.34 17.89 -19.21
CA HIS A 335 -18.70 18.23 -18.77
C HIS A 335 -18.74 19.36 -17.73
N ALA A 336 -17.62 20.08 -17.54
CA ALA A 336 -17.48 21.10 -16.51
C ALA A 336 -18.47 22.27 -16.65
N THR A 337 -18.99 22.53 -17.87
CA THR A 337 -20.02 23.55 -18.11
C THR A 337 -21.39 23.16 -17.53
N ALA A 338 -21.71 21.87 -17.50
CA ALA A 338 -22.96 21.38 -16.94
C ALA A 338 -22.86 21.18 -15.42
N PHE A 339 -21.66 20.88 -14.91
CA PHE A 339 -21.38 20.60 -13.50
C PHE A 339 -20.06 21.26 -13.08
N PRO A 340 -20.05 22.57 -12.81
CA PRO A 340 -18.85 23.25 -12.38
C PRO A 340 -18.39 22.68 -11.03
N ARG A 341 -17.08 22.41 -10.93
CA ARG A 341 -16.42 22.01 -9.69
C ARG A 341 -16.00 23.24 -8.89
N GLY A 342 -16.15 23.20 -7.56
CA GLY A 342 -15.82 24.30 -6.67
C GLY A 342 -14.31 24.39 -6.43
N GLY A 343 -13.63 25.36 -7.03
CA GLY A 343 -12.19 25.56 -6.80
C GLY A 343 -11.82 26.19 -5.44
N GLY A 344 -12.69 26.16 -4.43
CA GLY A 344 -12.55 26.95 -3.19
C GLY A 344 -12.98 26.25 -1.91
N THR A 345 -12.72 26.88 -0.76
CA THR A 345 -13.03 26.42 0.61
C THR A 345 -14.52 26.44 0.97
N GLY A 346 -15.41 26.45 -0.02
CA GLY A 346 -16.86 26.50 0.18
C GLY A 346 -17.45 25.13 0.47
N ALA A 347 -18.78 25.07 0.62
CA ALA A 347 -19.49 23.80 0.62
C ALA A 347 -19.27 23.09 -0.73
N PRO A 348 -19.11 21.75 -0.75
CA PRO A 348 -18.89 21.01 -1.98
C PRO A 348 -20.09 21.20 -2.93
N THR A 349 -19.78 21.46 -4.20
CA THR A 349 -20.79 21.60 -5.26
C THR A 349 -21.36 20.24 -5.65
N VAL A 350 -22.44 20.24 -6.43
CA VAL A 350 -22.94 19.02 -7.09
C VAL A 350 -21.85 18.34 -7.93
N GLY A 351 -21.01 19.13 -8.61
CA GLY A 351 -19.90 18.60 -9.41
C GLY A 351 -18.84 17.92 -8.56
N ASP A 352 -18.52 18.48 -7.38
CA ASP A 352 -17.54 17.90 -6.46
C ASP A 352 -18.05 16.59 -5.87
N LEU A 353 -19.29 16.57 -5.37
CA LEU A 353 -19.90 15.35 -4.81
C LEU A 353 -20.05 14.24 -5.84
N TRP A 354 -20.34 14.60 -7.10
CA TRP A 354 -20.43 13.63 -8.17
C TRP A 354 -19.06 13.08 -8.55
N HIS A 355 -18.03 13.92 -8.61
CA HIS A 355 -16.65 13.47 -8.83
C HIS A 355 -16.19 12.54 -7.70
N ASP A 356 -16.50 12.87 -6.45
CA ASP A 356 -16.18 12.06 -5.27
C ASP A 356 -16.87 10.68 -5.28
N ASN A 357 -17.97 10.52 -6.02
CA ASN A 357 -18.58 9.20 -6.23
C ASN A 357 -17.74 8.29 -7.14
N TYR A 358 -16.83 8.84 -7.94
CA TYR A 358 -16.01 8.10 -8.92
C TYR A 358 -14.53 8.41 -8.73
N VAL A 359 -13.87 7.65 -7.86
CA VAL A 359 -12.47 7.89 -7.47
C VAL A 359 -11.66 6.61 -7.62
N ALA A 360 -10.52 6.67 -8.31
CA ALA A 360 -9.53 5.61 -8.45
C ALA A 360 -8.15 6.11 -7.98
N THR A 361 -7.89 5.99 -6.69
CA THR A 361 -6.67 6.53 -6.08
C THR A 361 -5.57 5.49 -5.94
N LEU A 362 -4.32 5.99 -5.89
CA LEU A 362 -3.20 5.21 -5.41
C LEU A 362 -3.10 5.36 -3.90
N ARG A 363 -2.97 4.25 -3.19
CA ARG A 363 -2.54 4.33 -1.81
C ARG A 363 -1.03 4.50 -1.79
N ALA A 364 -0.62 5.66 -1.30
CA ALA A 364 0.77 5.94 -1.09
C ALA A 364 1.32 4.97 0.00
N GLY A 365 2.25 4.09 -0.37
CA GLY A 365 3.11 3.37 0.58
C GLY A 365 2.62 2.02 1.11
N GLY A 366 1.51 1.48 0.60
CA GLY A 366 1.07 0.15 1.01
C GLY A 366 1.70 -0.96 0.15
N GLU A 367 2.28 -1.97 0.79
CA GLU A 367 2.46 -3.30 0.19
C GLU A 367 1.09 -3.87 -0.23
N HIS A 368 1.08 -4.85 -1.12
CA HIS A 368 -0.14 -5.55 -1.53
C HIS A 368 -0.93 -6.01 -0.31
N VAL A 369 -0.25 -6.56 0.70
CA VAL A 369 -0.86 -7.00 1.97
C VAL A 369 -1.51 -5.86 2.75
N GLU A 370 -1.01 -4.62 2.65
CA GLU A 370 -1.66 -3.49 3.32
C GLU A 370 -2.92 -3.00 2.61
N VAL A 371 -2.97 -3.10 1.28
CA VAL A 371 -4.19 -2.79 0.51
C VAL A 371 -5.20 -3.90 0.65
N LEU A 372 -4.74 -5.15 0.65
CA LEU A 372 -5.52 -6.31 1.05
C LEU A 372 -6.11 -6.12 2.45
N ALA A 373 -5.34 -5.57 3.37
CA ALA A 373 -5.80 -5.39 4.74
C ALA A 373 -6.97 -4.42 4.89
N HIS A 374 -7.35 -3.74 3.79
CA HIS A 374 -8.44 -2.79 3.66
C HIS A 374 -8.42 -1.61 4.67
N ARG A 375 -7.52 -1.60 5.67
CA ARG A 375 -7.37 -0.68 6.82
C ARG A 375 -8.48 0.38 6.90
N ASP A 376 -8.11 1.64 6.69
CA ASP A 376 -9.04 2.75 6.57
C ASP A 376 -9.62 2.86 5.16
N ASN A 377 -9.17 2.07 4.18
CA ASN A 377 -9.66 2.19 2.80
C ASN A 377 -11.13 1.79 2.69
N PHE A 378 -11.50 0.68 3.32
CA PHE A 378 -12.90 0.27 3.36
C PHE A 378 -13.70 1.18 4.29
N ALA A 379 -13.16 1.56 5.46
CA ALA A 379 -13.82 2.53 6.34
C ALA A 379 -14.05 3.88 5.65
N ARG A 380 -13.10 4.38 4.84
CA ARG A 380 -13.23 5.57 3.99
C ARG A 380 -14.27 5.34 2.91
N ALA A 381 -14.20 4.21 2.20
CA ALA A 381 -15.18 3.85 1.18
C ALA A 381 -16.60 3.77 1.77
N LEU A 382 -16.73 3.28 3.01
CA LEU A 382 -17.96 3.28 3.79
C LEU A 382 -18.37 4.66 4.28
N ALA A 383 -17.42 5.52 4.68
CA ALA A 383 -17.67 6.89 5.10
C ALA A 383 -18.24 7.74 3.97
N HIS A 384 -17.97 7.35 2.72
CA HIS A 384 -18.62 7.96 1.57
C HIS A 384 -20.08 7.49 1.41
N LEU A 385 -20.51 6.37 1.98
CA LEU A 385 -21.89 5.88 1.82
C LEU A 385 -22.93 6.79 2.51
N PRO A 386 -24.11 6.99 1.90
CA PRO A 386 -25.16 7.85 2.46
C PRO A 386 -25.67 7.36 3.80
N GLY A 387 -25.97 8.30 4.70
CA GLY A 387 -26.71 8.00 5.92
C GLY A 387 -25.91 7.24 6.99
N GLN A 388 -24.59 7.07 6.83
CA GLN A 388 -23.68 6.64 7.90
C GLN A 388 -23.37 7.82 8.85
N GLY A 389 -24.41 8.54 9.28
CA GLY A 389 -24.28 9.77 10.07
C GLY A 389 -23.19 9.61 11.12
N THR A 390 -22.13 10.40 11.01
CA THR A 390 -21.09 10.45 12.04
C THR A 390 -21.79 10.83 13.33
N ALA A 391 -21.90 9.89 14.27
CA ALA A 391 -22.14 10.22 15.65
C ALA A 391 -20.89 10.93 16.16
N THR A 392 -20.72 12.19 15.75
CA THR A 392 -19.75 13.09 16.36
C THR A 392 -20.23 13.25 17.78
N THR A 393 -19.50 12.68 18.73
CA THR A 393 -19.70 12.88 20.16
C THR A 393 -19.47 14.36 20.47
N ALA A 394 -20.48 15.19 20.22
CA ALA A 394 -20.53 16.56 20.68
C ALA A 394 -20.80 16.49 22.19
N THR A 395 -19.73 16.67 22.98
CA THR A 395 -19.83 16.96 24.41
C THR A 395 -20.68 18.22 24.55
N SER A 396 -21.96 18.04 24.92
CA SER A 396 -22.88 19.12 25.21
C SER A 396 -22.44 19.84 26.48
N ALA A 397 -21.73 20.97 26.33
CA ALA A 397 -21.66 21.97 27.37
C ALA A 397 -23.00 22.72 27.40
N ALA A 398 -23.92 22.24 28.25
CA ALA A 398 -25.14 22.96 28.58
C ALA A 398 -24.77 24.26 29.30
N THR A 399 -24.96 25.40 28.64
CA THR A 399 -24.97 26.71 29.31
C THR A 399 -26.41 27.06 29.62
N THR A 400 -26.76 27.00 30.90
CA THR A 400 -28.01 27.51 31.46
C THR A 400 -28.04 29.02 31.31
N ALA A 401 -28.97 29.54 30.52
CA ALA A 401 -29.29 30.96 30.48
C ALA A 401 -30.19 31.31 31.67
N THR A 402 -29.68 32.13 32.60
CA THR A 402 -30.52 32.88 33.55
C THR A 402 -30.24 34.36 33.34
N ALA A 403 -31.31 35.09 33.03
CA ALA A 403 -31.32 36.53 32.80
C ALA A 403 -31.11 37.32 34.12
N ALA A 404 -30.30 38.39 34.07
CA ALA A 404 -30.52 39.62 34.84
C ALA A 404 -29.59 40.75 34.39
N THR A 405 -30.22 41.75 33.76
CA THR A 405 -30.10 43.21 34.01
C THR A 405 -28.77 43.95 33.85
N ALA A 406 -28.84 44.99 33.01
CA ALA A 406 -27.82 45.98 32.73
C ALA A 406 -27.50 46.92 33.91
N THR A 407 -26.21 47.24 34.08
CA THR A 407 -25.76 48.54 34.60
C THR A 407 -24.41 48.94 33.99
N THR A 408 -24.37 50.15 33.45
CA THR A 408 -23.22 50.90 32.93
C THR A 408 -22.20 51.24 34.04
N ALA A 409 -20.90 51.09 33.79
CA ALA A 409 -19.86 51.98 34.36
C ALA A 409 -18.48 51.78 33.69
N THR A 410 -17.94 52.91 33.25
CA THR A 410 -16.57 53.19 32.83
C THR A 410 -15.57 53.09 33.99
N ALA A 411 -14.41 52.48 33.81
CA ALA A 411 -13.17 52.89 34.50
C ALA A 411 -11.92 52.20 33.93
N THR A 412 -10.96 53.05 33.56
CA THR A 412 -9.54 52.81 33.29
C THR A 412 -8.80 52.29 34.53
N ALA A 413 -7.91 51.30 34.40
CA ALA A 413 -6.74 51.16 35.25
C ALA A 413 -5.66 50.27 34.62
N THR A 414 -4.48 50.87 34.49
CA THR A 414 -3.15 50.31 34.20
C THR A 414 -2.74 49.26 35.22
N ASN A 415 -2.02 48.21 34.80
CA ASN A 415 -1.12 47.50 35.69
C ASN A 415 0.14 47.02 34.96
N THR A 416 1.26 47.58 35.43
CA THR A 416 2.64 47.19 35.18
C THR A 416 2.98 45.95 36.00
N ALA A 417 3.65 44.95 35.43
CA ALA A 417 4.31 43.91 36.21
C ALA A 417 5.67 43.55 35.61
N THR A 418 6.66 43.61 36.49
CA THR A 418 8.10 43.43 36.32
C THR A 418 8.48 41.96 36.52
N THR A 419 9.42 41.41 35.74
CA THR A 419 10.18 40.19 36.07
C THR A 419 11.51 40.23 35.30
N ALA A 420 12.60 40.70 35.92
CA ALA A 420 13.65 39.93 36.62
C ALA A 420 14.56 39.11 35.67
N THR A 421 15.73 39.69 35.38
CA THR A 421 16.85 39.11 34.61
C THR A 421 17.80 38.37 35.55
N THR A 422 18.17 37.13 35.22
CA THR A 422 19.21 36.36 35.91
C THR A 422 20.47 36.33 35.05
N THR A 423 21.56 36.87 35.58
CA THR A 423 22.90 36.85 34.98
C THR A 423 23.68 35.67 35.56
N THR A 424 24.26 34.82 34.72
CA THR A 424 25.21 33.77 35.16
C THR A 424 26.56 34.00 34.50
N THR A 425 27.55 34.30 35.33
CA THR A 425 28.98 34.42 35.00
C THR A 425 29.59 33.02 34.93
N THR A 426 30.38 32.70 33.90
CA THR A 426 31.27 31.53 33.90
C THR A 426 32.68 31.92 33.47
N THR A 427 33.62 31.45 34.27
CA THR A 427 35.06 31.76 34.33
C THR A 427 35.85 30.99 33.28
N THR A 428 36.75 31.70 32.58
CA THR A 428 37.74 31.13 31.66
C THR A 428 38.94 30.56 32.43
N THR A 429 39.40 29.36 32.09
CA THR A 429 40.72 28.85 32.51
C THR A 429 41.53 28.49 31.28
N THR A 430 42.70 29.11 31.16
CA THR A 430 43.70 28.91 30.11
C THR A 430 44.73 27.87 30.58
N THR A 431 45.20 26.99 29.70
CA THR A 431 46.45 26.24 29.93
C THR A 431 47.16 26.02 28.60
N ASP A 432 48.41 26.47 28.55
CA ASP A 432 49.39 26.29 27.46
C ASP A 432 50.01 24.89 27.48
N ALA A 433 50.36 24.35 26.31
CA ALA A 433 51.51 23.45 26.14
C ALA A 433 51.95 23.28 24.68
N THR A 434 53.12 23.86 24.39
CA THR A 434 54.34 23.31 23.74
C THR A 434 54.32 22.59 22.38
N THR A 435 55.14 23.15 21.50
CA THR A 435 55.68 22.77 20.19
C THR A 435 56.46 21.44 20.15
N ALA A 436 56.33 20.69 19.04
CA ALA A 436 57.39 19.79 18.54
C ALA A 436 57.40 19.73 17.00
N THR A 437 58.59 19.86 16.43
CA THR A 437 58.92 19.91 15.00
C THR A 437 59.39 18.53 14.54
N ALA A 438 58.95 18.05 13.37
CA ALA A 438 59.57 16.90 12.70
C ALA A 438 59.51 16.99 11.17
N THR A 439 60.58 16.49 10.56
CA THR A 439 61.08 16.67 9.19
C THR A 439 60.54 15.65 8.18
N THR A 440 60.41 16.05 6.91
CA THR A 440 59.93 15.24 5.76
C THR A 440 61.08 14.74 4.86
N PRO A 441 61.02 13.49 4.34
CA PRO A 441 61.72 13.05 3.11
C PRO A 441 60.74 12.61 1.98
N PRO A 442 61.22 12.33 0.74
CA PRO A 442 60.64 12.89 -0.48
C PRO A 442 59.67 11.99 -1.27
N ALA A 443 59.08 12.64 -2.29
CA ALA A 443 57.93 12.31 -3.11
C ALA A 443 58.01 11.03 -3.96
N HIS A 444 56.85 10.38 -4.09
CA HIS A 444 56.49 9.45 -5.16
C HIS A 444 55.22 9.94 -5.86
N GLU A 445 55.20 9.84 -7.19
CA GLU A 445 54.27 10.44 -8.15
C GLU A 445 52.79 10.08 -7.89
N GLY A 446 51.97 11.11 -7.65
CA GLY A 446 50.54 11.00 -7.35
C GLY A 446 49.63 11.21 -8.55
N HIS A 447 48.65 10.32 -8.70
CA HIS A 447 47.38 10.63 -9.36
C HIS A 447 46.66 11.74 -8.59
N ALA A 448 46.15 12.74 -9.30
CA ALA A 448 45.53 13.92 -8.73
C ALA A 448 44.35 13.59 -7.80
N GLU A 449 44.55 13.83 -6.50
CA GLU A 449 43.47 14.11 -5.56
C GLU A 449 42.71 15.37 -6.01
N PRO A 450 41.37 15.42 -5.88
CA PRO A 450 40.65 16.67 -6.01
C PRO A 450 40.99 17.54 -4.79
N THR A 451 41.78 18.58 -5.01
CA THR A 451 42.09 19.61 -4.03
C THR A 451 40.81 20.19 -3.44
N ALA A 452 40.71 20.18 -2.12
CA ALA A 452 39.70 20.92 -1.37
C ALA A 452 39.81 22.41 -1.74
N HIS A 453 38.86 22.91 -2.53
CA HIS A 453 38.66 24.34 -2.69
C HIS A 453 38.04 24.89 -1.40
N GLU A 454 38.87 25.29 -0.45
CA GLU A 454 38.48 26.25 0.57
C GLU A 454 38.35 27.63 -0.09
N SER A 455 37.10 28.08 -0.23
CA SER A 455 36.78 29.46 -0.57
C SER A 455 36.19 30.11 0.69
N PRO A 456 36.72 31.26 1.17
CA PRO A 456 36.25 31.88 2.39
C PRO A 456 34.96 32.67 2.11
N ARG A 457 33.82 31.99 2.22
CA ARG A 457 32.49 32.60 2.41
C ARG A 457 31.72 31.78 3.44
N ALA A 458 32.14 31.92 4.68
CA ALA A 458 31.43 31.41 5.85
C ALA A 458 30.32 32.39 6.28
N ALA A 459 29.32 31.82 6.96
CA ALA A 459 28.16 32.43 7.61
C ALA A 459 26.88 32.56 6.75
N THR A 460 25.94 31.63 6.99
CA THR A 460 24.53 31.56 6.53
C THR A 460 24.25 30.96 5.14
N ARG A 461 24.92 29.86 4.74
CA ARG A 461 24.27 28.95 3.77
C ARG A 461 23.10 28.28 4.47
N GLY A 462 21.91 28.83 4.22
CA GLY A 462 20.70 28.66 5.00
C GLY A 462 20.35 27.22 5.30
N VAL A 463 20.09 26.96 6.58
CA VAL A 463 19.22 25.88 7.01
C VAL A 463 17.95 25.98 6.16
N ARG A 464 17.74 25.02 5.26
CA ARG A 464 16.49 24.92 4.50
C ARG A 464 15.57 23.98 5.27
N ASP A 465 14.40 24.50 5.59
CA ASP A 465 13.29 23.81 6.25
C ASP A 465 12.36 23.10 5.25
N ARG A 466 12.63 23.25 3.95
CA ARG A 466 11.86 22.68 2.84
C ARG A 466 12.76 22.15 1.71
N PRO A 467 12.25 21.22 0.88
CA PRO A 467 12.94 20.78 -0.34
C PRO A 467 13.32 21.95 -1.25
N PHE A 468 14.31 21.73 -2.13
CA PHE A 468 14.59 22.66 -3.21
C PHE A 468 13.38 22.78 -4.14
N ALA A 469 13.14 23.98 -4.65
CA ALA A 469 12.18 24.15 -5.73
C ALA A 469 12.78 23.55 -7.02
N ALA A 470 11.93 23.18 -7.98
CA ALA A 470 12.43 22.73 -9.30
C ALA A 470 13.40 23.75 -9.91
N ALA A 471 13.06 25.03 -9.78
CA ALA A 471 13.86 26.15 -10.28
C ALA A 471 15.25 26.27 -9.64
N ASP A 472 15.55 25.54 -8.55
CA ASP A 472 16.89 25.50 -7.95
C ASP A 472 17.79 24.43 -8.62
N MET A 473 17.29 23.65 -9.59
CA MET A 473 17.94 22.46 -10.16
C MET A 473 18.53 22.65 -11.56
N ASP A 474 18.81 23.89 -11.99
CA ASP A 474 19.14 24.21 -13.39
C ASP A 474 20.44 25.00 -13.59
N ASP A 475 21.08 25.48 -12.52
CA ASP A 475 22.20 26.43 -12.58
C ASP A 475 23.47 25.91 -13.29
N ARG A 476 23.45 24.65 -13.70
CA ARG A 476 24.55 23.99 -14.41
C ARG A 476 24.13 23.37 -15.74
N ALA A 477 22.87 23.44 -16.18
CA ALA A 477 22.44 22.83 -17.44
C ALA A 477 23.17 23.44 -18.66
N GLY A 478 23.37 22.63 -19.71
CA GLY A 478 24.03 23.07 -20.95
C GLY A 478 23.10 23.79 -21.93
N SER A 479 21.78 23.65 -21.76
CA SER A 479 20.73 24.29 -22.57
C SER A 479 19.45 24.51 -21.74
N PRO A 480 18.55 25.43 -22.16
CA PRO A 480 17.24 25.59 -21.53
C PRO A 480 16.41 24.30 -21.53
N GLU A 481 16.46 23.53 -22.62
CA GLU A 481 15.72 22.26 -22.75
C GLU A 481 16.25 21.20 -21.77
N GLU A 482 17.58 21.11 -21.61
CA GLU A 482 18.19 20.24 -20.59
C GLU A 482 17.80 20.70 -19.18
N ALA A 483 17.75 22.01 -18.93
CA ALA A 483 17.33 22.55 -17.64
C ALA A 483 15.90 22.13 -17.32
N ASP A 484 14.94 22.37 -18.23
CA ASP A 484 13.54 22.00 -18.08
C ASP A 484 13.41 20.49 -17.80
N PHE A 485 14.10 19.67 -18.58
CA PHE A 485 14.12 18.21 -18.39
C PHE A 485 14.62 17.80 -17.00
N ILE A 486 15.72 18.39 -16.52
CA ILE A 486 16.25 18.11 -15.18
C ILE A 486 15.24 18.52 -14.10
N ARG A 487 14.59 19.68 -14.23
CA ARG A 487 13.55 20.14 -13.30
C ARG A 487 12.37 19.18 -13.26
N GLU A 488 11.94 18.68 -14.42
CA GLU A 488 10.84 17.70 -14.51
C GLU A 488 11.20 16.35 -13.88
N VAL A 489 12.43 15.85 -14.10
CA VAL A 489 12.90 14.61 -13.47
C VAL A 489 12.99 14.78 -11.96
N TYR A 490 13.53 15.91 -11.49
CA TYR A 490 13.59 16.25 -10.08
C TYR A 490 12.20 16.30 -9.44
N GLN A 491 11.25 17.03 -10.05
CA GLN A 491 9.88 17.15 -9.54
C GLN A 491 9.16 15.81 -9.51
N ALA A 492 9.31 14.99 -10.54
CA ALA A 492 8.73 13.65 -10.58
C ALA A 492 9.35 12.71 -9.53
N GLN A 493 10.64 12.87 -9.22
CA GLN A 493 11.29 12.13 -8.14
C GLN A 493 10.80 12.61 -6.77
N LEU A 494 10.78 13.93 -6.53
CA LEU A 494 10.31 14.57 -5.30
C LEU A 494 8.85 14.20 -5.02
N GLY A 495 7.95 14.26 -6.00
CA GLY A 495 6.55 13.85 -5.84
C GLY A 495 6.38 12.35 -5.53
N GLY A 496 7.39 11.53 -5.85
CA GLY A 496 7.45 10.13 -5.40
C GLY A 496 7.89 9.96 -3.94
N MET A 497 8.47 10.99 -3.33
CA MET A 497 8.99 10.99 -1.95
C MET A 497 7.96 11.48 -0.93
N ASN A 498 6.71 11.78 -1.31
CA ASN A 498 5.66 12.37 -0.45
C ASN A 498 5.32 11.58 0.83
N LEU A 499 5.85 10.36 0.99
CA LEU A 499 5.68 9.52 2.19
C LEU A 499 6.92 9.47 3.07
N ARG A 500 8.08 9.86 2.52
CA ARG A 500 9.32 9.93 3.28
C ARG A 500 9.34 11.28 3.99
N ARG A 501 9.80 11.29 5.23
CA ARG A 501 9.98 12.53 5.96
C ARG A 501 11.07 13.34 5.26
N PHE A 502 10.79 14.60 4.98
CA PHE A 502 11.82 15.55 4.61
C PHE A 502 12.66 15.87 5.86
N HIS A 503 13.97 15.81 5.72
CA HIS A 503 14.89 16.12 6.80
C HIS A 503 15.55 17.47 6.50
N PRO A 504 15.26 18.51 7.30
CA PRO A 504 15.97 19.78 7.18
C PRO A 504 17.45 19.59 7.51
N ALA A 505 18.26 20.60 7.16
CA ALA A 505 19.68 20.59 7.52
C ALA A 505 19.85 20.40 9.03
N VAL A 506 20.77 19.52 9.43
CA VAL A 506 21.14 19.30 10.83
C VAL A 506 21.80 20.57 11.36
N ASP A 507 21.40 20.98 12.58
CA ASP A 507 22.02 22.11 13.25
C ASP A 507 23.53 21.83 13.42
N PRO A 508 24.42 22.77 13.07
CA PRO A 508 25.87 22.57 13.24
C PRO A 508 26.30 22.18 14.65
N SER A 509 25.54 22.56 15.69
CA SER A 509 25.79 22.17 17.08
C SER A 509 25.49 20.70 17.38
N GLU A 510 24.67 20.03 16.57
CA GLU A 510 24.40 18.59 16.66
C GLU A 510 25.42 17.76 15.86
N LEU A 511 26.38 18.41 15.21
CA LEU A 511 27.42 17.76 14.41
C LEU A 511 28.75 17.74 15.16
N THR A 512 29.44 16.61 15.07
CA THR A 512 30.83 16.45 15.51
C THR A 512 31.65 15.80 14.40
N THR A 513 32.95 15.60 14.60
CA THR A 513 33.83 14.97 13.61
C THR A 513 34.38 13.64 14.12
N VAL A 514 34.34 12.63 13.25
CA VAL A 514 35.05 11.36 13.42
C VAL A 514 35.97 11.19 12.21
N GLU A 515 37.28 11.12 12.44
CA GLU A 515 38.29 11.05 11.37
C GLU A 515 38.20 12.19 10.34
N GLY A 516 37.89 13.40 10.80
CA GLY A 516 37.72 14.58 9.95
C GLY A 516 36.40 14.63 9.18
N VAL A 517 35.54 13.61 9.33
CA VAL A 517 34.23 13.54 8.68
C VAL A 517 33.15 13.99 9.67
N ARG A 518 32.31 14.95 9.24
CA ARG A 518 31.18 15.42 10.05
C ARG A 518 30.11 14.33 10.17
N VAL A 519 29.57 14.10 11.36
CA VAL A 519 28.46 13.17 11.64
C VAL A 519 27.60 13.76 12.77
N ARG A 520 26.38 13.25 12.99
CA ARG A 520 25.62 13.64 14.19
C ARG A 520 26.30 13.14 15.45
N GLU A 521 26.26 13.94 16.50
CA GLU A 521 26.85 13.62 17.81
C GLU A 521 26.36 12.27 18.35
N VAL A 522 25.07 11.97 18.15
CA VAL A 522 24.43 10.72 18.61
C VAL A 522 25.07 9.45 18.04
N ILE A 523 25.70 9.50 16.85
CA ILE A 523 26.34 8.33 16.23
C ILE A 523 27.85 8.28 16.43
N ALA A 524 28.45 9.36 16.95
CA ALA A 524 29.90 9.52 16.94
C ALA A 524 30.62 8.51 17.83
N ALA A 525 30.03 8.19 18.99
CA ALA A 525 30.56 7.18 19.91
C ALA A 525 30.53 5.77 19.28
N ASP A 526 29.40 5.38 18.71
CA ASP A 526 29.24 4.08 18.04
C ASP A 526 30.16 3.95 16.83
N LEU A 527 30.26 5.01 16.01
CA LEU A 527 31.16 5.01 14.85
C LEU A 527 32.63 4.88 15.26
N SER A 528 33.05 5.61 16.28
CA SER A 528 34.42 5.53 16.82
C SER A 528 34.72 4.14 17.39
N ALA A 529 33.76 3.56 18.11
CA ALA A 529 33.89 2.21 18.66
C ALA A 529 33.95 1.14 17.55
N LEU A 530 33.11 1.25 16.51
CA LEU A 530 33.14 0.38 15.34
C LEU A 530 34.51 0.41 14.66
N LEU A 531 35.05 1.61 14.40
CA LEU A 531 36.34 1.78 13.73
C LEU A 531 37.51 1.26 14.57
N ALA A 532 37.48 1.47 15.89
CA ALA A 532 38.46 0.92 16.81
C ALA A 532 38.42 -0.62 16.81
N ALA A 533 37.22 -1.20 16.88
CA ALA A 533 37.03 -2.66 16.84
C ALA A 533 37.48 -3.25 15.50
N ALA A 534 37.16 -2.61 14.38
CA ALA A 534 37.60 -3.03 13.05
C ALA A 534 39.13 -3.03 12.93
N ARG A 535 39.81 -2.02 13.47
CA ARG A 535 41.28 -1.94 13.45
C ARG A 535 41.93 -3.01 14.31
N ALA A 536 41.43 -3.22 15.52
CA ALA A 536 41.93 -4.27 16.40
C ALA A 536 41.73 -5.67 15.77
N ALA A 537 40.58 -5.91 15.14
CA ALA A 537 40.31 -7.16 14.43
C ALA A 537 41.20 -7.34 13.19
N LEU A 538 41.48 -6.26 12.45
CA LEU A 538 42.39 -6.30 11.31
C LEU A 538 43.81 -6.66 11.76
N GLU A 539 44.32 -6.01 12.81
CA GLU A 539 45.64 -6.28 13.38
C GLU A 539 45.74 -7.74 13.87
N ALA A 540 44.73 -8.23 14.58
CA ALA A 540 44.68 -9.62 15.03
C ALA A 540 44.69 -10.62 13.87
N ALA A 541 43.86 -10.42 12.84
CA ALA A 541 43.80 -11.28 11.67
C ALA A 541 45.10 -11.23 10.84
N GLN A 542 45.80 -10.10 10.83
CA GLN A 542 47.12 -9.97 10.21
C GLN A 542 48.22 -10.68 11.01
N GLY A 543 48.12 -10.72 12.34
CA GLY A 543 49.09 -11.37 13.22
C GLY A 543 48.94 -12.89 13.30
N ASP A 544 47.74 -13.43 13.06
CA ASP A 544 47.47 -14.87 13.09
C ASP A 544 47.40 -15.47 11.69
N ALA A 545 48.50 -16.10 11.25
CA ALA A 545 48.57 -16.79 9.96
C ALA A 545 47.60 -17.99 9.84
N ALA A 546 47.05 -18.49 10.95
CA ALA A 546 46.06 -19.57 10.95
C ALA A 546 44.61 -19.05 10.88
N ALA A 547 44.37 -17.73 11.04
CA ALA A 547 43.04 -17.16 10.93
C ALA A 547 42.47 -17.36 9.52
N ALA A 548 41.20 -17.74 9.43
CA ALA A 548 40.55 -18.08 8.15
C ALA A 548 40.52 -16.90 7.16
N ASP A 549 40.55 -15.67 7.67
CA ASP A 549 40.51 -14.41 6.92
C ASP A 549 41.90 -13.75 6.77
N HIS A 550 42.98 -14.39 7.26
CA HIS A 550 44.35 -13.86 7.24
C HIS A 550 44.78 -13.37 5.85
N ALA A 551 44.54 -14.15 4.80
CA ALA A 551 44.96 -13.80 3.45
C ALA A 551 44.28 -12.51 2.92
N ALA A 552 43.05 -12.22 3.34
CA ALA A 552 42.38 -10.96 2.99
C ALA A 552 42.82 -9.81 3.90
N ALA A 553 43.01 -10.09 5.20
CA ALA A 553 43.52 -9.13 6.18
C ALA A 553 44.93 -8.63 5.81
N ALA A 554 45.83 -9.53 5.42
CA ALA A 554 47.22 -9.21 5.04
C ALA A 554 47.33 -8.24 3.83
N ARG A 555 46.32 -8.24 2.95
CA ARG A 555 46.22 -7.30 1.81
C ARG A 555 45.63 -5.95 2.20
N THR A 556 44.90 -5.87 3.31
CA THR A 556 44.19 -4.67 3.75
C THR A 556 45.14 -3.77 4.54
N ARG A 557 45.44 -2.59 4.02
CA ARG A 557 46.40 -1.64 4.61
C ARG A 557 45.76 -0.65 5.58
N SER A 558 44.49 -0.29 5.36
CA SER A 558 43.78 0.64 6.24
C SER A 558 42.28 0.49 6.12
N VAL A 559 41.58 0.92 7.16
CA VAL A 559 40.12 1.07 7.25
C VAL A 559 39.79 2.43 7.84
N GLY A 560 38.72 3.07 7.38
CA GLY A 560 38.32 4.38 7.87
C GLY A 560 37.03 4.91 7.24
N VAL A 561 36.74 6.17 7.51
CA VAL A 561 35.54 6.86 6.99
C VAL A 561 35.87 7.70 5.76
N HIS A 562 34.98 7.68 4.77
CA HIS A 562 35.05 8.51 3.57
C HIS A 562 34.09 9.70 3.64
N ASN A 563 32.79 9.45 3.86
CA ASN A 563 31.77 10.49 3.95
C ASN A 563 30.83 10.26 5.14
N GLY A 564 30.22 11.35 5.62
CA GLY A 564 29.22 11.36 6.69
C GLY A 564 28.13 12.37 6.35
N TYR A 565 27.87 13.33 7.23
CA TYR A 565 26.91 14.41 7.02
C TYR A 565 27.19 15.22 5.74
N ARG A 566 26.14 15.40 4.94
CA ARG A 566 26.15 16.25 3.75
C ARG A 566 25.01 17.27 3.87
N ASP A 567 25.35 18.55 3.89
CA ASP A 567 24.34 19.60 3.87
C ASP A 567 23.53 19.58 2.57
N MET A 568 22.36 20.23 2.61
CA MET A 568 21.41 20.25 1.50
C MET A 568 22.01 20.75 0.18
N VAL A 569 22.90 21.73 0.23
CA VAL A 569 23.56 22.27 -0.97
C VAL A 569 24.51 21.23 -1.56
N THR A 570 25.29 20.57 -0.72
CA THR A 570 26.19 19.47 -1.11
C THR A 570 25.41 18.30 -1.73
N GLU A 571 24.27 17.92 -1.14
CA GLU A 571 23.39 16.90 -1.72
C GLU A 571 22.77 17.33 -3.05
N ARG A 572 22.38 18.61 -3.19
CA ARG A 572 21.90 19.15 -4.48
C ARG A 572 22.98 19.02 -5.56
N VAL A 573 24.21 19.40 -5.25
CA VAL A 573 25.34 19.28 -6.17
C VAL A 573 25.57 17.82 -6.54
N ALA A 574 25.59 16.91 -5.55
CA ALA A 574 25.77 15.48 -5.81
C ALA A 574 24.65 14.87 -6.66
N TRP A 575 23.40 15.28 -6.43
CA TRP A 575 22.26 14.89 -7.26
C TRP A 575 22.40 15.40 -8.69
N MET A 576 22.78 16.66 -8.87
CA MET A 576 23.00 17.26 -10.18
C MET A 576 24.14 16.60 -10.94
N ASP A 577 25.27 16.33 -10.30
CA ASP A 577 26.41 15.65 -10.93
C ASP A 577 26.02 14.22 -11.37
N THR A 578 25.25 13.51 -10.54
CA THR A 578 24.72 12.17 -10.87
C THR A 578 23.81 12.21 -12.09
N MET A 579 22.86 13.16 -12.11
CA MET A 579 21.91 13.35 -13.20
C MET A 579 22.64 13.70 -14.50
N ARG A 580 23.56 14.67 -14.47
CA ARG A 580 24.32 15.06 -15.66
C ARG A 580 25.26 13.98 -16.17
N GLY A 581 25.89 13.24 -15.26
CA GLY A 581 26.68 12.07 -15.62
C GLY A 581 25.84 11.02 -16.36
N HIS A 582 24.60 10.79 -15.92
CA HIS A 582 23.65 9.94 -16.64
C HIS A 582 23.28 10.55 -18.00
N LEU A 583 22.93 11.83 -18.05
CA LEU A 583 22.60 12.51 -19.29
C LEU A 583 23.72 12.42 -20.34
N ALA A 584 24.97 12.59 -19.92
CA ALA A 584 26.12 12.43 -20.81
C ALA A 584 26.28 10.98 -21.31
N ARG A 585 26.17 9.99 -20.42
CA ARG A 585 26.32 8.57 -20.79
C ARG A 585 25.22 8.05 -21.71
N THR A 586 23.98 8.51 -21.53
CA THR A 586 22.84 8.01 -22.33
C THR A 586 22.46 8.94 -23.48
N ALA A 587 23.25 9.98 -23.78
CA ALA A 587 22.92 10.98 -24.81
C ALA A 587 22.62 10.35 -26.20
N ALA A 588 23.49 9.45 -26.67
CA ALA A 588 23.30 8.77 -27.95
C ALA A 588 22.04 7.90 -27.97
N HIS A 589 21.72 7.22 -26.87
CA HIS A 589 20.51 6.40 -26.77
C HIS A 589 19.24 7.26 -26.73
N ARG A 590 19.23 8.32 -25.91
CA ARG A 590 18.06 9.20 -25.82
C ARG A 590 17.78 9.91 -27.14
N ALA A 591 18.80 10.21 -27.94
CA ALA A 591 18.63 10.77 -29.28
C ALA A 591 17.93 9.80 -30.27
N THR A 592 17.90 8.49 -30.00
CA THR A 592 17.17 7.50 -30.82
C THR A 592 15.74 7.25 -30.35
N LEU A 593 15.29 7.87 -29.24
CA LEU A 593 13.93 7.72 -28.75
C LEU A 593 12.96 8.55 -29.59
N ASP A 594 11.74 8.04 -29.79
CA ASP A 594 10.73 8.63 -30.69
C ASP A 594 10.35 10.09 -30.35
N ASP A 595 10.47 10.47 -29.07
CA ASP A 595 10.18 11.81 -28.56
C ASP A 595 11.43 12.65 -28.26
N GLY A 596 12.61 12.19 -28.71
CA GLY A 596 13.87 12.92 -28.64
C GLY A 596 14.61 12.82 -27.29
N PRO A 597 15.78 13.48 -27.18
CA PRO A 597 16.72 13.29 -26.07
C PRO A 597 16.22 13.75 -24.69
N PHE A 598 15.15 14.53 -24.68
CA PHE A 598 14.48 15.10 -23.50
C PHE A 598 12.95 14.84 -23.53
N GLY A 599 12.49 13.90 -24.37
CA GLY A 599 11.08 13.52 -24.44
C GLY A 599 10.60 12.71 -23.24
N ALA A 600 9.33 12.30 -23.27
CA ALA A 600 8.70 11.52 -22.20
C ALA A 600 9.37 10.14 -21.99
N ALA A 601 9.91 9.49 -23.03
CA ALA A 601 10.65 8.24 -22.89
C ALA A 601 11.99 8.45 -22.18
N ALA A 602 12.74 9.48 -22.58
CA ALA A 602 13.95 9.91 -21.91
C ALA A 602 13.69 10.24 -20.43
N HIS A 603 12.60 10.95 -20.13
CA HIS A 603 12.21 11.31 -18.76
C HIS A 603 11.98 10.07 -17.89
N ARG A 604 11.22 9.08 -18.39
CA ARG A 604 10.99 7.81 -17.68
C ARG A 604 12.29 7.06 -17.41
N GLU A 605 13.21 7.02 -18.38
CA GLU A 605 14.52 6.38 -18.22
C GLU A 605 15.35 7.07 -17.13
N ALA A 606 15.47 8.40 -17.21
CA ALA A 606 16.24 9.20 -16.26
C ALA A 606 15.65 9.14 -14.86
N LEU A 607 14.32 9.22 -14.72
CA LEU A 607 13.64 9.08 -13.43
C LEU A 607 13.87 7.70 -12.81
N ARG A 608 13.79 6.63 -13.61
CA ARG A 608 14.10 5.26 -13.14
C ARG A 608 15.54 5.16 -12.66
N PHE A 609 16.49 5.71 -13.41
CA PHE A 609 17.89 5.75 -13.02
C PHE A 609 18.08 6.52 -11.71
N MET A 610 17.58 7.76 -11.63
CA MET A 610 17.78 8.63 -10.45
C MET A 610 17.19 8.03 -9.17
N ARG A 611 16.03 7.36 -9.25
CA ARG A 611 15.43 6.67 -8.09
C ARG A 611 16.34 5.62 -7.46
N GLY A 612 17.15 4.91 -8.26
CA GLY A 612 18.09 3.91 -7.76
C GLY A 612 19.52 4.43 -7.55
N ALA A 613 19.84 5.62 -8.04
CA ALA A 613 21.21 6.15 -8.03
C ALA A 613 21.44 7.25 -6.98
N LYS A 614 20.45 8.11 -6.73
CA LYS A 614 20.62 9.22 -5.77
C LYS A 614 19.29 9.69 -5.19
N ALA A 615 19.23 9.76 -3.86
CA ALA A 615 18.11 10.37 -3.16
C ALA A 615 17.99 11.87 -3.47
N VAL A 616 16.76 12.38 -3.47
CA VAL A 616 16.48 13.82 -3.55
C VAL A 616 17.14 14.51 -2.33
N PRO A 617 17.76 15.70 -2.48
CA PRO A 617 18.33 16.43 -1.35
C PRO A 617 17.32 16.60 -0.22
N GLY A 618 17.71 16.26 1.01
CA GLY A 618 16.84 16.28 2.20
C GLY A 618 16.06 14.98 2.45
N PHE A 619 16.24 13.97 1.58
CA PHE A 619 15.70 12.62 1.75
C PHE A 619 16.80 11.56 1.80
N SER A 620 18.05 11.97 1.99
CA SER A 620 19.24 11.13 2.17
C SER A 620 19.56 11.01 3.66
N ASN A 621 19.94 9.82 4.14
CA ASN A 621 20.40 9.66 5.53
C ASN A 621 21.74 10.38 5.79
N HIS A 622 22.51 10.71 4.75
CA HIS A 622 23.64 11.64 4.89
C HIS A 622 23.19 13.07 5.18
N SER A 623 22.03 13.51 4.67
CA SER A 623 21.45 14.81 5.07
C SER A 623 21.02 14.84 6.53
N GLN A 624 20.81 13.67 7.14
CA GLN A 624 20.54 13.54 8.57
C GLN A 624 21.81 13.35 9.39
N GLY A 625 22.98 13.19 8.76
CA GLY A 625 24.22 12.86 9.49
C GLY A 625 24.16 11.51 10.22
N LEU A 626 23.27 10.62 9.80
CA LEU A 626 23.08 9.28 10.35
C LEU A 626 23.68 8.17 9.45
N ALA A 627 24.00 8.48 8.19
CA ALA A 627 24.68 7.57 7.29
C ALA A 627 26.17 7.86 7.17
N VAL A 628 26.94 6.79 6.94
CA VAL A 628 28.40 6.84 6.78
C VAL A 628 28.79 6.00 5.56
N ASP A 629 29.64 6.56 4.70
CA ASP A 629 30.34 5.80 3.66
C ASP A 629 31.74 5.47 4.17
N PHE A 630 32.10 4.20 4.18
CA PHE A 630 33.42 3.73 4.57
C PHE A 630 34.42 3.74 3.40
N LYS A 631 35.72 3.71 3.73
CA LYS A 631 36.84 3.46 2.82
C LYS A 631 37.80 2.42 3.37
N THR A 632 38.53 1.77 2.47
CA THR A 632 39.63 0.88 2.83
C THR A 632 40.70 0.88 1.73
N THR A 633 41.95 0.59 2.08
CA THR A 633 43.02 0.39 1.10
C THR A 633 43.39 -1.08 1.04
N VAL A 634 43.31 -1.70 -0.14
CA VAL A 634 43.66 -3.12 -0.36
C VAL A 634 44.76 -3.19 -1.42
N ASP A 635 45.89 -3.81 -1.11
CA ASP A 635 47.06 -3.92 -1.98
C ASP A 635 47.56 -2.55 -2.50
N GLY A 636 47.42 -1.50 -1.68
CA GLY A 636 47.76 -0.12 -2.05
C GLY A 636 46.69 0.61 -2.86
N HIS A 637 45.58 -0.04 -3.23
CA HIS A 637 44.46 0.58 -3.93
C HIS A 637 43.37 1.05 -2.98
N GLY A 638 43.03 2.35 -3.03
CA GLY A 638 41.92 2.92 -2.27
C GLY A 638 40.56 2.50 -2.82
N LEU A 639 39.70 1.97 -1.95
CA LEU A 639 38.30 1.66 -2.19
C LEU A 639 37.44 2.70 -1.46
N GLY A 640 36.54 3.35 -2.19
CA GLY A 640 35.59 4.35 -1.68
C GLY A 640 34.17 4.11 -2.19
N PRO A 641 33.28 5.12 -2.13
CA PRO A 641 31.88 4.98 -2.50
C PRO A 641 31.67 5.01 -4.02
N SER A 642 32.03 3.92 -4.69
CA SER A 642 31.96 3.81 -6.15
C SER A 642 31.36 2.48 -6.61
N THR A 643 30.33 2.56 -7.45
CA THR A 643 29.66 1.39 -8.04
C THR A 643 30.56 0.57 -8.96
N SER A 644 31.64 1.13 -9.50
CA SER A 644 32.64 0.36 -10.24
C SER A 644 33.54 -0.47 -9.33
N GLN A 645 33.62 -0.13 -8.05
CA GLN A 645 34.47 -0.80 -7.06
C GLN A 645 33.74 -1.91 -6.28
N ARG A 646 32.44 -2.16 -6.53
CA ARG A 646 31.66 -3.20 -5.81
C ARG A 646 32.31 -4.58 -5.82
N PRO A 647 32.84 -5.10 -6.96
CA PRO A 647 33.52 -6.39 -6.94
C PRO A 647 34.77 -6.39 -6.06
N ALA A 648 35.49 -5.26 -5.97
CA ALA A 648 36.66 -5.13 -5.11
C ALA A 648 36.26 -5.07 -3.63
N TRP A 649 35.23 -4.28 -3.29
CA TRP A 649 34.64 -4.23 -1.95
C TRP A 649 34.21 -5.62 -1.46
N ARG A 650 33.51 -6.40 -2.29
CA ARG A 650 33.07 -7.77 -1.94
C ARG A 650 34.21 -8.76 -1.69
N ARG A 651 35.44 -8.43 -2.08
CA ARG A 651 36.65 -9.22 -1.80
C ARG A 651 37.51 -8.61 -0.71
N ALA A 652 37.19 -7.41 -0.24
CA ALA A 652 37.93 -6.71 0.79
C ALA A 652 37.59 -7.30 2.15
N TRP A 653 38.60 -7.47 3.00
CA TRP A 653 38.43 -7.94 4.37
C TRP A 653 37.45 -7.06 5.15
N PHE A 654 37.57 -5.73 5.00
CA PHE A 654 36.76 -4.78 5.78
C PHE A 654 35.26 -4.90 5.48
N TYR A 655 34.87 -5.22 4.25
CA TYR A 655 33.47 -5.43 3.90
C TYR A 655 32.87 -6.63 4.63
N GLU A 656 33.55 -7.77 4.58
CA GLU A 656 33.09 -8.99 5.23
C GLU A 656 33.05 -8.79 6.76
N TRP A 657 34.02 -8.09 7.32
CA TRP A 657 34.00 -7.72 8.73
C TRP A 657 32.80 -6.82 9.08
N LEU A 658 32.54 -5.76 8.30
CA LEU A 658 31.40 -4.87 8.53
C LEU A 658 30.06 -5.63 8.46
N ARG A 659 29.88 -6.53 7.49
CA ARG A 659 28.66 -7.35 7.40
C ARG A 659 28.41 -8.20 8.63
N ALA A 660 29.47 -8.72 9.24
CA ALA A 660 29.38 -9.57 10.42
C ALA A 660 29.22 -8.77 11.72
N HIS A 661 29.78 -7.56 11.80
CA HIS A 661 29.97 -6.86 13.08
C HIS A 661 29.32 -5.48 13.18
N ALA A 662 29.06 -4.77 12.08
CA ALA A 662 28.56 -3.39 12.14
C ALA A 662 27.23 -3.28 12.91
N GLY A 663 26.40 -4.33 12.87
CA GLY A 663 25.12 -4.38 13.59
C GLY A 663 25.24 -4.27 15.11
N SER A 664 26.35 -4.72 15.72
CA SER A 664 26.58 -4.56 17.17
C SER A 664 26.90 -3.11 17.57
N PHE A 665 27.15 -2.26 16.59
CA PHE A 665 27.37 -0.82 16.74
C PHE A 665 26.23 -0.01 16.12
N HIS A 666 25.05 -0.64 15.94
CA HIS A 666 23.85 -0.01 15.39
C HIS A 666 23.93 0.42 13.91
N PHE A 667 24.97 -0.01 13.18
CA PHE A 667 25.09 0.27 11.75
C PHE A 667 24.54 -0.88 10.90
N ARG A 668 23.72 -0.57 9.90
CA ARG A 668 23.16 -1.54 8.96
C ARG A 668 23.56 -1.23 7.52
N PRO A 669 23.96 -2.23 6.73
CA PRO A 669 24.33 -2.01 5.33
C PRO A 669 23.09 -1.70 4.48
N ILE A 670 23.28 -0.88 3.45
CA ILE A 670 22.35 -0.83 2.32
C ILE A 670 22.76 -1.92 1.32
N ALA A 671 21.81 -2.80 0.95
CA ALA A 671 22.09 -3.99 0.15
C ALA A 671 22.72 -3.68 -1.24
N THR A 672 22.50 -2.48 -1.76
CA THR A 672 23.01 -2.04 -3.06
C THR A 672 24.38 -1.39 -3.02
N GLU A 673 24.90 -1.03 -1.83
CA GLU A 673 26.10 -0.20 -1.66
C GLU A 673 27.02 -0.77 -0.56
N GLU A 674 28.10 -1.43 -0.96
CA GLU A 674 28.97 -2.19 -0.05
C GLU A 674 29.71 -1.32 1.00
N TRP A 675 29.85 -0.02 0.74
CA TRP A 675 30.50 0.96 1.62
C TRP A 675 29.52 1.71 2.53
N HIS A 676 28.21 1.65 2.25
CA HIS A 676 27.23 2.55 2.87
C HIS A 676 26.49 1.87 4.01
N TYR A 677 26.51 2.51 5.19
CA TYR A 677 25.86 2.02 6.39
C TYR A 677 25.06 3.12 7.07
N ASP A 678 23.81 2.79 7.40
CA ASP A 678 22.91 3.64 8.17
C ASP A 678 23.03 3.30 9.66
N HIS A 679 23.22 4.31 10.50
CA HIS A 679 23.03 4.17 11.93
C HIS A 679 21.52 4.12 12.24
N ARG A 680 21.09 3.07 12.94
CA ARG A 680 19.73 2.93 13.45
C ARG A 680 19.82 2.87 14.96
N GLU A 681 19.46 3.95 15.65
CA GLU A 681 19.33 3.96 17.11
C GLU A 681 18.64 2.67 17.56
N GLY A 682 19.24 1.96 18.52
CA GLY A 682 18.82 0.64 19.00
C GLY A 682 17.33 0.60 19.32
N GLY A 683 16.53 0.23 18.33
CA GLY A 683 15.10 0.34 18.37
C GLY A 683 14.49 -0.74 19.25
N ALA A 684 14.20 -0.39 20.50
CA ALA A 684 12.85 -0.58 20.99
C ALA A 684 11.98 0.58 20.46
N GLY A 685 11.53 0.53 19.19
CA GLY A 685 10.28 1.20 18.82
C GLY A 685 10.27 2.41 17.87
N LEU A 686 11.25 2.63 16.98
CA LEU A 686 10.99 3.44 15.78
C LEU A 686 10.81 2.54 14.54
N PRO A 687 9.65 2.61 13.85
CA PRO A 687 9.39 1.77 12.69
C PRO A 687 10.37 2.08 11.57
N SER A 688 11.01 1.02 11.05
CA SER A 688 11.95 1.10 9.93
C SER A 688 11.23 1.46 8.64
N HIS A 689 11.77 2.44 7.90
CA HIS A 689 11.53 2.58 6.47
C HIS A 689 12.64 1.80 5.76
N ASP A 690 12.38 0.54 5.41
CA ASP A 690 13.30 -0.19 4.54
C ASP A 690 13.25 0.41 3.13
N HIS A 691 14.45 0.60 2.54
CA HIS A 691 14.70 1.33 1.30
C HIS A 691 14.67 0.46 0.06
#